data_AF-A0A9C6WEP2-F1
#
_entry.id   AF-A0A9C6WEP2-F1
#
_cell.length_a   1.000
_cell.length_b   1.000
_cell.length_c   1.000
_cell.angle_alpha   90.00
_cell.angle_beta   90.00
_cell.angle_gamma   90.00
#
_symmetry.space_group_name_H-M   'P 1'
#
loop_
_entity.id
_entity.type
_entity.pdbx_description
1 polymer ?
#
loop_
_entity_poly.entity_id
_entity_poly.type
_entity_poly.pdbx_seq_one_letter_code
_entity_poly.pdbx_strand_id
1 'polypeptide(L)'
;MIVGDGAPETNEEVFRFYNWRDPLYRPVRVFTYLIGKEVANWDDIRWMACENQGYYVHLSDTAEVREMVLNYIPVMARPLVLGRHDHPVIWTQVYADLEDTKLSDHLWELKQCEEQKEDVLEYRRVQDAMLEPSQMRQRAYQRTKETWDQPVDSDVYQFMTTVSMPIYDRRENANITEEVLINEALWELQTRETRIANILGVAGTDVPITEIKKLLSPYMLGVNGYAFIVTNNGYVLFHPDFRPIFQGYILKPAYNSVDMIEVELLDDDRIARDFNPVLMTIRDSIINQSTGSKWMLVKNHFDEMKRVIRVKRQYYWTAIKNTPFTLVITYPEKYGVNRVEPPIEQDIHRTHISGGKTIRSFFDGKRWKIHPDWLYCKQTNKTFRTPETELLYFVDRMSEPGWHWPSSRSAMPPEHAAAIYSNNSSTGRYSSINEKERYYCDRQLMQSLVFDARVTKGFFDKSNYDEKSVSASSPIAVLMGLLPRHEFKQRFGINVVFLATQSGLTRWHEIHTNAAEQPGAGESFSQQHKRAIDEIWYKRAVDQYFVHQESFVYSVPFDAAESGSEIIVTASNAIFYNESSKSAPVAVVGFQFQYSAFYKLFHNITGNACSIDDKDCYILDNNGFIVMSTQKHETGRFFGEINGAIMKRLVEEKVYKRVIVYDYQAVCFELPKPNDNNASNMVLSPLFNLLRMSKWLLHSALWYIVQLLQLAPGVIANFDNSFLNLSLPETKQDPAEENINSKNGWLKYLTLHRTRLKACDMQRNLYTLYNEKDNVVYNMTAHACERPFVVLPIPNSNLVLLVIDQLCPRDVSLVLTVNPQTMNYPYETNESSCYKNVHEFHRVRPASCINRHINESSIKLCGKGSRIYLNLILLLIGLILNRLFNVGCIFNINN
;
A
#
# COMPACT_ATOMS: atom_id res chain seq x y z
N MET A 1 27.77 3.87 -20.36
CA MET A 1 28.30 2.52 -20.10
C MET A 1 28.14 1.71 -21.38
N ILE A 2 29.12 0.94 -21.78
CA ILE A 2 29.13 0.15 -23.02
C ILE A 2 29.08 -1.32 -22.60
N VAL A 3 28.12 -2.07 -23.15
CA VAL A 3 27.95 -3.50 -22.90
C VAL A 3 28.10 -4.21 -24.23
N GLY A 4 29.03 -5.14 -24.34
CA GLY A 4 29.32 -5.84 -25.59
C GLY A 4 30.21 -7.06 -25.37
N ASP A 5 30.38 -7.87 -26.41
CA ASP A 5 31.22 -9.07 -26.46
C ASP A 5 32.62 -8.81 -27.02
N GLY A 6 32.89 -7.59 -27.50
CA GLY A 6 34.18 -7.15 -28.02
C GLY A 6 34.08 -5.77 -28.68
N ALA A 7 35.22 -5.13 -28.92
CA ALA A 7 35.29 -3.97 -29.79
C ALA A 7 36.29 -4.26 -30.92
N PRO A 8 35.94 -3.94 -32.17
CA PRO A 8 36.86 -4.13 -33.29
C PRO A 8 38.02 -3.11 -33.26
N GLU A 9 37.78 -1.92 -32.71
CA GLU A 9 38.72 -0.78 -32.68
C GLU A 9 38.49 0.07 -31.43
N THR A 10 39.50 0.84 -30.99
CA THR A 10 39.43 1.73 -29.82
C THR A 10 38.57 2.99 -30.01
N ASN A 11 38.21 3.35 -31.25
CA ASN A 11 37.41 4.54 -31.59
C ASN A 11 37.95 5.84 -30.95
N GLU A 12 39.28 5.99 -30.88
CA GLU A 12 39.94 7.12 -30.20
C GLU A 12 39.47 8.50 -30.71
N GLU A 13 39.22 8.63 -32.01
CA GLU A 13 38.78 9.88 -32.64
C GLU A 13 37.49 10.43 -32.01
N VAL A 14 36.56 9.55 -31.64
CA VAL A 14 35.29 9.90 -30.99
C VAL A 14 35.57 10.50 -29.61
N PHE A 15 36.43 9.87 -28.81
CA PHE A 15 36.76 10.36 -27.47
C PHE A 15 37.55 11.67 -27.52
N ARG A 16 38.48 11.81 -28.48
CA ARG A 16 39.21 13.06 -28.72
C ARG A 16 38.27 14.23 -29.02
N PHE A 17 37.28 14.01 -29.90
CA PHE A 17 36.36 15.07 -30.32
C PHE A 17 35.32 15.44 -29.25
N TYR A 18 34.74 14.44 -28.57
CA TYR A 18 33.62 14.66 -27.65
C TYR A 18 34.03 14.78 -26.17
N ASN A 19 35.05 14.05 -25.72
CA ASN A 19 35.38 13.93 -24.29
C ASN A 19 36.70 14.61 -23.90
N TRP A 20 37.72 14.66 -24.79
CA TRP A 20 39.06 15.18 -24.44
C TRP A 20 39.28 16.62 -24.89
N ARG A 21 38.25 17.45 -24.82
CA ARG A 21 38.34 18.88 -25.19
C ARG A 21 39.30 19.66 -24.29
N ASP A 22 39.34 19.30 -23.00
CA ASP A 22 40.29 19.82 -22.01
C ASP A 22 41.11 18.66 -21.42
N PRO A 23 42.44 18.58 -21.62
CA PRO A 23 43.23 17.38 -21.29
C PRO A 23 43.29 17.04 -19.79
N LEU A 24 43.03 18.01 -18.92
CA LEU A 24 42.94 17.81 -17.46
C LEU A 24 41.55 17.37 -17.00
N TYR A 25 40.51 17.47 -17.84
CA TYR A 25 39.12 17.26 -17.47
C TYR A 25 38.37 16.39 -18.50
N ARG A 26 37.90 15.23 -18.04
CA ARG A 26 37.03 14.35 -18.85
C ARG A 26 35.60 14.45 -18.30
N PRO A 27 34.65 15.11 -18.99
CA PRO A 27 33.28 15.26 -18.50
C PRO A 27 32.50 13.95 -18.46
N VAL A 28 32.81 13.00 -19.34
CA VAL A 28 32.10 11.72 -19.46
C VAL A 28 33.01 10.57 -19.01
N ARG A 29 32.49 9.73 -18.12
CA ARG A 29 33.16 8.49 -17.69
C ARG A 29 32.65 7.30 -18.50
N VAL A 30 33.58 6.48 -19.00
CA VAL A 30 33.23 5.33 -19.85
C VAL A 30 33.47 4.05 -19.07
N PHE A 31 32.39 3.34 -18.74
CA PHE A 31 32.46 2.00 -18.17
C PHE A 31 32.19 0.98 -19.26
N THR A 32 32.96 -0.08 -19.29
CA THR A 32 32.86 -1.12 -20.31
C THR A 32 32.66 -2.48 -19.66
N TYR A 33 31.61 -3.19 -20.09
CA TYR A 33 31.24 -4.52 -19.63
C TYR A 33 31.39 -5.50 -20.80
N LEU A 34 32.39 -6.37 -20.69
CA LEU A 34 32.64 -7.41 -21.66
C LEU A 34 31.82 -8.66 -21.30
N ILE A 35 30.92 -9.12 -22.15
CA ILE A 35 30.08 -10.30 -21.92
C ILE A 35 30.59 -11.47 -22.76
N GLY A 36 30.79 -12.61 -22.12
CA GLY A 36 31.11 -13.86 -22.81
C GLY A 36 32.19 -14.66 -22.09
N LYS A 37 32.25 -15.97 -22.39
CA LYS A 37 33.29 -16.86 -21.84
C LYS A 37 34.55 -16.88 -22.69
N GLU A 38 34.41 -16.64 -23.99
CA GLU A 38 35.49 -16.69 -24.97
C GLU A 38 35.52 -15.35 -25.71
N VAL A 39 36.50 -14.51 -25.36
CA VAL A 39 36.68 -13.20 -26.01
C VAL A 39 38.11 -13.09 -26.48
N ALA A 40 38.28 -12.83 -27.79
CA ALA A 40 39.58 -12.78 -28.44
C ALA A 40 40.31 -11.44 -28.25
N ASN A 41 39.59 -10.32 -28.08
CA ASN A 41 40.18 -8.99 -27.98
C ASN A 41 39.50 -8.12 -26.90
N TRP A 42 40.09 -8.11 -25.70
CA TRP A 42 39.59 -7.35 -24.53
C TRP A 42 40.36 -6.03 -24.30
N ASP A 43 41.54 -5.89 -24.93
CA ASP A 43 42.44 -4.77 -24.69
C ASP A 43 41.86 -3.44 -25.19
N ASP A 44 41.20 -3.44 -26.36
CA ASP A 44 40.59 -2.24 -26.94
C ASP A 44 39.42 -1.72 -26.09
N ILE A 45 38.53 -2.62 -25.66
CA ILE A 45 37.43 -2.29 -24.75
C ILE A 45 37.98 -1.74 -23.43
N ARG A 46 38.99 -2.41 -22.86
CA ARG A 46 39.60 -1.95 -21.61
C ARG A 46 40.23 -0.58 -21.76
N TRP A 47 40.93 -0.33 -22.87
CA TRP A 47 41.54 0.96 -23.17
C TRP A 47 40.51 2.08 -23.18
N MET A 48 39.35 1.87 -23.81
CA MET A 48 38.26 2.86 -23.82
C MET A 48 37.82 3.26 -22.41
N ALA A 49 37.74 2.31 -21.47
CA ALA A 49 37.35 2.61 -20.10
C ALA A 49 38.48 3.27 -19.28
N CYS A 50 39.70 2.75 -19.36
CA CYS A 50 40.82 3.23 -18.55
C CYS A 50 41.21 4.67 -18.92
N GLU A 51 41.20 4.98 -20.22
CA GLU A 51 41.56 6.30 -20.70
C GLU A 51 40.50 7.33 -20.30
N ASN A 52 39.21 6.97 -20.34
CA ASN A 52 38.11 7.86 -19.99
C ASN A 52 37.69 7.80 -18.49
N GLN A 53 38.64 7.59 -17.57
CA GLN A 53 38.43 7.63 -16.11
C GLN A 53 37.30 6.71 -15.60
N GLY A 54 37.00 5.62 -16.31
CA GLY A 54 35.97 4.67 -15.93
C GLY A 54 36.55 3.38 -15.35
N TYR A 55 35.84 2.28 -15.58
CA TYR A 55 36.23 0.96 -15.09
C TYR A 55 35.81 -0.13 -16.08
N TYR A 56 36.69 -1.12 -16.24
CA TYR A 56 36.50 -2.28 -17.09
C TYR A 56 36.05 -3.49 -16.24
N VAL A 57 35.07 -4.23 -16.75
CA VAL A 57 34.50 -5.41 -16.09
C VAL A 57 34.32 -6.53 -17.12
N HIS A 58 34.77 -7.74 -16.80
CA HIS A 58 34.51 -8.94 -17.59
C HIS A 58 33.43 -9.78 -16.91
N LEU A 59 32.35 -10.07 -17.63
CA LEU A 59 31.18 -10.83 -17.20
C LEU A 59 31.18 -12.18 -17.92
N SER A 60 31.70 -13.20 -17.23
CA SER A 60 31.83 -14.55 -17.78
C SER A 60 30.61 -15.43 -17.46
N ASP A 61 29.96 -15.16 -16.32
CA ASP A 61 28.75 -15.84 -15.86
C ASP A 61 27.66 -14.85 -15.46
N THR A 62 26.41 -15.29 -15.60
CA THR A 62 25.21 -14.56 -15.18
C THR A 62 25.15 -14.32 -13.67
N ALA A 63 25.75 -15.21 -12.87
CA ALA A 63 25.83 -15.07 -11.42
C ALA A 63 26.70 -13.88 -10.99
N GLU A 64 27.75 -13.56 -11.74
CA GLU A 64 28.70 -12.47 -11.44
C GLU A 64 28.09 -11.09 -11.71
N VAL A 65 27.06 -11.00 -12.57
CA VAL A 65 26.47 -9.75 -13.06
C VAL A 65 26.05 -8.84 -11.90
N ARG A 66 25.41 -9.39 -10.85
CA ARG A 66 24.90 -8.58 -9.74
C ARG A 66 26.01 -7.83 -9.00
N GLU A 67 27.14 -8.48 -8.75
CA GLU A 67 28.27 -7.89 -8.02
C GLU A 67 29.10 -7.00 -8.94
N MET A 68 29.41 -7.50 -10.14
CA MET A 68 30.30 -6.85 -11.08
C MET A 68 29.72 -5.57 -11.66
N VAL A 69 28.40 -5.49 -11.85
CA VAL A 69 27.74 -4.26 -12.29
C VAL A 69 27.89 -3.14 -11.27
N LEU A 70 27.87 -3.42 -9.96
CA LEU A 70 27.97 -2.42 -8.88
C LEU A 70 29.36 -1.75 -8.76
N ASN A 71 30.39 -2.30 -9.40
CA ASN A 71 31.77 -1.76 -9.34
C ASN A 71 31.94 -0.35 -9.91
N TYR A 72 30.95 0.21 -10.62
CA TYR A 72 30.99 1.61 -11.04
C TYR A 72 30.86 2.59 -9.86
N ILE A 73 30.16 2.22 -8.79
CA ILE A 73 29.89 3.08 -7.62
C ILE A 73 31.18 3.60 -6.97
N PRO A 74 32.16 2.76 -6.58
CA PRO A 74 33.40 3.25 -5.98
C PRO A 74 34.20 4.17 -6.91
N VAL A 75 34.11 3.96 -8.24
CA VAL A 75 34.77 4.85 -9.22
C VAL A 75 34.07 6.20 -9.26
N MET A 76 32.73 6.24 -9.31
CA MET A 76 31.94 7.48 -9.25
C MET A 76 32.14 8.25 -7.94
N ALA A 77 32.44 7.56 -6.84
CA ALA A 77 32.67 8.15 -5.53
C ALA A 77 34.08 8.76 -5.35
N ARG A 78 35.03 8.55 -6.27
CA ARG A 78 36.41 9.05 -6.13
C ARG A 78 36.51 10.56 -5.85
N PRO A 79 35.78 11.46 -6.56
CA PRO A 79 35.81 12.89 -6.27
C PRO A 79 35.38 13.23 -4.85
N LEU A 80 34.36 12.52 -4.36
CA LEU A 80 33.80 12.66 -3.03
C LEU A 80 34.81 12.23 -1.96
N VAL A 81 35.44 11.07 -2.15
CA VAL A 81 36.48 10.53 -1.25
C VAL A 81 37.70 11.45 -1.18
N LEU A 82 38.12 12.02 -2.32
CA LEU A 82 39.25 12.94 -2.38
C LEU A 82 38.99 14.26 -1.65
N GLY A 83 37.74 14.69 -1.52
CA GLY A 83 37.34 15.88 -0.75
C GLY A 83 37.51 15.75 0.76
N ARG A 84 37.52 14.52 1.30
CA ARG A 84 37.79 14.08 2.70
C ARG A 84 36.97 14.68 3.85
N HIS A 85 36.64 15.96 3.79
CA HIS A 85 36.01 16.71 4.87
C HIS A 85 34.49 16.81 4.69
N ASP A 86 34.02 16.63 3.46
CA ASP A 86 32.59 16.70 3.13
C ASP A 86 31.94 15.32 3.25
N HIS A 87 31.13 15.15 4.29
CA HIS A 87 30.28 13.97 4.49
C HIS A 87 28.81 14.36 4.33
N PRO A 88 28.28 14.38 3.10
CA PRO A 88 26.89 14.76 2.88
C PRO A 88 25.96 13.73 3.51
N VAL A 89 24.96 14.22 4.24
CA VAL A 89 23.90 13.41 4.84
C VAL A 89 22.71 13.38 3.89
N ILE A 90 22.24 12.18 3.53
CA ILE A 90 21.15 11.99 2.57
C ILE A 90 20.05 11.13 3.20
N TRP A 91 18.81 11.54 2.98
CA TRP A 91 17.62 10.78 3.37
C TRP A 91 17.13 9.95 2.19
N THR A 92 16.81 8.67 2.44
CA THR A 92 16.18 7.81 1.45
C THR A 92 14.67 8.07 1.39
N GLN A 93 14.04 7.69 0.27
CA GLN A 93 12.58 7.63 0.17
C GLN A 93 12.03 6.54 1.09
N VAL A 94 10.70 6.51 1.25
CA VAL A 94 10.05 5.45 2.04
C VAL A 94 10.33 4.08 1.42
N TYR A 95 10.76 3.13 2.24
CA TYR A 95 10.91 1.73 1.87
C TYR A 95 10.38 0.83 3.00
N ALA A 96 10.03 -0.41 2.66
CA ALA A 96 9.63 -1.43 3.61
C ALA A 96 10.85 -2.17 4.18
N ASP A 97 10.79 -2.59 5.44
CA ASP A 97 11.80 -3.41 6.10
C ASP A 97 11.91 -4.82 5.50
N LEU A 98 12.57 -4.92 4.34
CA LEU A 98 12.72 -6.17 3.60
C LEU A 98 14.13 -6.28 3.02
N GLU A 99 14.70 -7.49 3.14
CA GLU A 99 15.99 -7.82 2.56
C GLU A 99 15.92 -7.99 1.02
N ASP A 100 14.80 -8.49 0.48
CA ASP A 100 14.61 -8.69 -0.97
C ASP A 100 13.36 -7.99 -1.53
N THR A 101 13.61 -7.06 -2.45
CA THR A 101 12.59 -6.34 -3.22
C THR A 101 11.75 -7.21 -4.16
N LYS A 102 12.22 -8.42 -4.54
CA LYS A 102 11.49 -9.34 -5.45
C LYS A 102 10.50 -10.26 -4.73
N LEU A 103 10.34 -10.11 -3.42
CA LEU A 103 9.42 -10.92 -2.64
C LEU A 103 7.96 -10.78 -3.10
N SER A 104 7.54 -9.61 -3.60
CA SER A 104 6.17 -9.36 -4.04
C SER A 104 5.71 -10.29 -5.17
N ASP A 105 6.56 -10.48 -6.18
CA ASP A 105 6.26 -11.33 -7.34
C ASP A 105 6.15 -12.79 -6.91
N HIS A 106 7.03 -13.22 -6.01
CA HIS A 106 6.98 -14.57 -5.46
C HIS A 106 5.73 -14.82 -4.61
N LEU A 107 5.37 -13.88 -3.73
CA LEU A 107 4.14 -13.95 -2.92
C LEU A 107 2.89 -14.00 -3.80
N TRP A 108 2.88 -13.24 -4.91
CA TRP A 108 1.81 -13.30 -5.89
C TRP A 108 1.72 -14.66 -6.58
N GLU A 109 2.85 -15.22 -7.00
CA GLU A 109 2.88 -16.57 -7.57
C GLU A 109 2.35 -17.62 -6.58
N LEU A 110 2.73 -17.52 -5.30
CA LEU A 110 2.22 -18.41 -4.24
C LEU A 110 0.71 -18.30 -4.09
N LYS A 111 0.17 -17.07 -4.03
CA LYS A 111 -1.27 -16.85 -3.97
C LYS A 111 -1.99 -17.45 -5.18
N GLN A 112 -1.50 -17.21 -6.39
CA GLN A 112 -2.08 -17.80 -7.60
C GLN A 112 -2.06 -19.34 -7.54
N CYS A 113 -1.00 -19.95 -7.00
CA CYS A 113 -0.94 -21.39 -6.78
C CYS A 113 -1.97 -21.89 -5.76
N GLU A 114 -2.25 -21.12 -4.70
CA GLU A 114 -3.28 -21.45 -3.72
C GLU A 114 -4.68 -21.39 -4.32
N GLU A 115 -5.01 -20.32 -5.06
CA GLU A 115 -6.28 -20.20 -5.77
C GLU A 115 -6.50 -21.36 -6.75
N GLN A 116 -5.45 -21.74 -7.49
CA GLN A 116 -5.50 -22.91 -8.39
C GLN A 116 -5.72 -24.21 -7.62
N LYS A 117 -5.06 -24.37 -6.46
CA LYS A 117 -5.26 -25.56 -5.61
C LYS A 117 -6.71 -25.63 -5.15
N GLU A 118 -7.31 -24.53 -4.74
CA GLU A 118 -8.73 -24.46 -4.37
C GLU A 118 -9.64 -24.81 -5.55
N ASP A 119 -9.37 -24.25 -6.74
CA ASP A 119 -10.08 -24.62 -7.97
C ASP A 119 -9.99 -26.11 -8.26
N VAL A 120 -8.82 -26.72 -8.15
CA VAL A 120 -8.65 -28.17 -8.38
C VAL A 120 -9.42 -28.98 -7.34
N LEU A 121 -9.45 -28.54 -6.08
CA LEU A 121 -10.19 -29.23 -5.02
C LEU A 121 -11.71 -29.10 -5.20
N GLU A 122 -12.19 -27.92 -5.61
CA GLU A 122 -13.59 -27.68 -5.93
C GLU A 122 -14.02 -28.49 -7.17
N TYR A 123 -13.19 -28.51 -8.21
CA TYR A 123 -13.42 -29.32 -9.41
C TYR A 123 -13.52 -30.80 -9.06
N ARG A 124 -12.71 -31.31 -8.13
CA ARG A 124 -12.83 -32.70 -7.66
C ARG A 124 -14.17 -33.00 -6.98
N ARG A 125 -14.81 -31.99 -6.37
CA ARG A 125 -16.11 -32.12 -5.70
C ARG A 125 -17.29 -31.98 -6.66
N VAL A 126 -17.25 -30.97 -7.52
CA VAL A 126 -18.39 -30.49 -8.34
C VAL A 126 -18.25 -30.91 -9.81
N GLN A 127 -17.06 -31.34 -10.23
CA GLN A 127 -16.73 -31.81 -11.59
C GLN A 127 -17.15 -30.78 -12.65
N ASP A 128 -17.80 -31.21 -13.73
CA ASP A 128 -18.18 -30.39 -14.87
C ASP A 128 -19.15 -29.26 -14.52
N ALA A 129 -19.91 -29.34 -13.42
CA ALA A 129 -20.80 -28.26 -13.01
C ALA A 129 -20.02 -26.96 -12.69
N MET A 130 -18.77 -27.07 -12.24
CA MET A 130 -17.89 -25.92 -12.01
C MET A 130 -17.52 -25.19 -13.32
N LEU A 131 -17.53 -25.89 -14.46
CA LEU A 131 -17.20 -25.37 -15.78
C LEU A 131 -18.38 -24.65 -16.45
N GLU A 132 -19.52 -24.52 -15.77
CA GLU A 132 -20.65 -23.76 -16.27
C GLU A 132 -20.27 -22.26 -16.44
N PRO A 133 -20.54 -21.62 -17.59
CA PRO A 133 -20.14 -20.23 -17.83
C PRO A 133 -20.68 -19.20 -16.82
N SER A 134 -21.82 -19.49 -16.19
CA SER A 134 -22.42 -18.69 -15.12
C SER A 134 -21.58 -18.76 -13.84
N GLN A 135 -21.24 -19.98 -13.40
CA GLN A 135 -20.42 -20.25 -12.21
C GLN A 135 -18.99 -19.75 -12.40
N MET A 136 -18.41 -19.93 -13.60
CA MET A 136 -17.09 -19.37 -13.92
C MET A 136 -17.08 -17.83 -13.82
N ARG A 137 -18.10 -17.17 -14.38
CA ARG A 137 -18.25 -15.71 -14.26
C ARG A 137 -18.43 -15.26 -12.82
N GLN A 138 -19.21 -15.99 -12.03
CA GLN A 138 -19.43 -15.68 -10.62
C GLN A 138 -18.14 -15.81 -9.81
N ARG A 139 -17.36 -16.86 -10.01
CA ARG A 139 -16.06 -17.08 -9.33
C ARG A 139 -15.03 -16.03 -9.74
N ALA A 140 -14.95 -15.71 -11.04
CA ALA A 140 -14.09 -14.64 -11.52
C ALA A 140 -14.47 -13.28 -10.90
N TYR A 141 -15.77 -12.98 -10.80
CA TYR A 141 -16.26 -11.79 -10.14
C TYR A 141 -15.90 -11.76 -8.65
N GLN A 142 -16.08 -12.87 -7.92
CA GLN A 142 -15.72 -12.97 -6.50
C GLN A 142 -14.23 -12.71 -6.27
N ARG A 143 -13.33 -13.31 -7.07
CA ARG A 143 -11.89 -13.01 -6.98
C ARG A 143 -11.57 -11.55 -7.23
N THR A 144 -12.19 -10.99 -8.26
CA THR A 144 -11.97 -9.57 -8.59
C THR A 144 -12.49 -8.68 -7.47
N LYS A 145 -13.63 -9.01 -6.86
CA LYS A 145 -14.19 -8.33 -5.69
C LYS A 145 -13.25 -8.38 -4.48
N GLU A 146 -12.70 -9.54 -4.16
CA GLU A 146 -11.69 -9.69 -3.10
C GLU A 146 -10.41 -8.86 -3.37
N THR A 147 -10.08 -8.59 -4.63
CA THR A 147 -8.94 -7.71 -4.94
C THR A 147 -9.24 -6.23 -4.71
N TRP A 148 -10.52 -5.85 -4.79
CA TRP A 148 -10.98 -4.48 -4.57
C TRP A 148 -11.15 -4.14 -3.09
N ASP A 149 -11.63 -5.11 -2.31
CA ASP A 149 -11.85 -4.99 -0.86
C ASP A 149 -10.55 -5.34 -0.11
N GLN A 150 -9.70 -4.33 0.10
CA GLN A 150 -8.37 -4.52 0.66
C GLN A 150 -8.37 -4.19 2.16
N PRO A 151 -7.88 -5.10 3.03
CA PRO A 151 -7.76 -4.78 4.45
C PRO A 151 -6.85 -3.55 4.63
N VAL A 152 -7.41 -2.51 5.24
CA VAL A 152 -6.80 -1.17 5.35
C VAL A 152 -5.59 -1.16 6.30
N ASP A 153 -5.62 -2.00 7.34
CA ASP A 153 -4.51 -2.13 8.29
C ASP A 153 -3.83 -3.49 8.13
N SER A 154 -2.56 -3.43 7.77
CA SER A 154 -1.66 -4.56 7.91
C SER A 154 -0.35 -4.07 8.48
N ASP A 155 -0.04 -4.52 9.70
CA ASP A 155 1.24 -4.30 10.36
C ASP A 155 2.33 -5.27 9.87
N VAL A 156 2.14 -5.91 8.70
CA VAL A 156 3.09 -6.88 8.14
C VAL A 156 4.45 -6.23 7.84
N TYR A 157 4.45 -4.97 7.38
CA TYR A 157 5.68 -4.25 7.05
C TYR A 157 5.83 -2.97 7.88
N GLN A 158 7.02 -2.78 8.41
CA GLN A 158 7.42 -1.51 8.99
C GLN A 158 8.03 -0.63 7.88
N PHE A 159 7.35 0.46 7.54
CA PHE A 159 7.89 1.44 6.61
C PHE A 159 8.91 2.33 7.31
N MET A 160 10.04 2.57 6.66
CA MET A 160 11.18 3.29 7.18
C MET A 160 11.74 4.28 6.17
N THR A 161 12.55 5.22 6.66
CA THR A 161 13.45 6.07 5.88
C THR A 161 14.82 6.04 6.55
N THR A 162 15.88 6.00 5.74
CA THR A 162 17.26 5.89 6.23
C THR A 162 17.95 7.22 6.09
N VAL A 163 18.64 7.65 7.15
CA VAL A 163 19.65 8.69 7.07
C VAL A 163 20.98 8.04 6.79
N SER A 164 21.63 8.43 5.69
CA SER A 164 22.87 7.81 5.22
C SER A 164 24.01 8.82 5.11
N MET A 165 25.21 8.36 5.44
CA MET A 165 26.46 9.12 5.35
C MET A 165 27.59 8.21 4.83
N PRO A 166 28.37 8.65 3.83
CA PRO A 166 29.48 7.85 3.29
C PRO A 166 30.70 7.86 4.22
N ILE A 167 31.40 6.72 4.29
CA ILE A 167 32.64 6.53 5.04
C ILE A 167 33.80 6.32 4.07
N TYR A 168 34.83 7.13 4.20
CA TYR A 168 35.98 7.14 3.29
C TYR A 168 37.18 6.37 3.86
N ASP A 169 37.96 5.74 2.99
CA ASP A 169 39.29 5.25 3.36
C ASP A 169 40.22 6.45 3.55
N ARG A 170 40.93 6.49 4.68
CA ARG A 170 41.88 7.56 4.99
C ARG A 170 43.23 7.38 4.30
N ARG A 171 43.53 6.19 3.77
CA ARG A 171 44.79 5.90 3.07
C ARG A 171 44.83 6.65 1.74
N GLU A 172 45.94 7.34 1.47
CA GLU A 172 46.11 8.05 0.19
C GLU A 172 46.61 7.14 -0.92
N ASN A 173 47.47 6.20 -0.56
CA ASN A 173 48.17 5.33 -1.50
C ASN A 173 48.02 3.87 -1.08
N ALA A 174 48.05 2.99 -2.08
CA ALA A 174 48.13 1.55 -1.91
C ALA A 174 49.23 0.97 -2.81
N ASN A 175 49.90 -0.06 -2.29
CA ASN A 175 50.88 -0.85 -3.03
C ASN A 175 50.14 -1.93 -3.82
N ILE A 176 50.16 -1.83 -5.14
CA ILE A 176 49.56 -2.82 -6.05
C ILE A 176 50.68 -3.64 -6.66
N THR A 177 50.56 -4.96 -6.57
CA THR A 177 51.41 -5.91 -7.29
C THR A 177 50.80 -6.20 -8.67
N GLU A 178 51.59 -6.00 -9.71
CA GLU A 178 51.20 -6.32 -11.09
C GLU A 178 52.23 -7.24 -11.73
N GLU A 179 51.75 -8.24 -12.49
CA GLU A 179 52.61 -9.05 -13.34
C GLU A 179 52.90 -8.26 -14.61
N VAL A 180 54.15 -7.83 -14.78
CA VAL A 180 54.61 -7.11 -15.96
C VAL A 180 55.44 -8.07 -16.80
N LEU A 181 55.12 -8.15 -18.09
CA LEU A 181 55.91 -8.88 -19.07
C LEU A 181 57.16 -8.05 -19.38
N ILE A 182 58.33 -8.52 -18.96
CA ILE A 182 59.59 -7.82 -19.18
C ILE A 182 60.21 -8.22 -20.53
N ASN A 183 60.05 -9.50 -20.90
CA ASN A 183 60.51 -10.08 -22.17
C ASN A 183 59.47 -11.09 -22.68
N GLU A 184 59.53 -11.50 -23.96
CA GLU A 184 58.56 -12.38 -24.66
C GLU A 184 58.17 -13.70 -23.92
N ALA A 185 58.85 -14.07 -22.84
CA ALA A 185 58.52 -15.23 -22.01
C ALA A 185 58.69 -15.04 -20.48
N LEU A 186 58.97 -13.84 -19.95
CA LEU A 186 59.24 -13.62 -18.52
C LEU A 186 58.29 -12.59 -17.90
N TRP A 187 57.51 -13.04 -16.91
CA TRP A 187 56.61 -12.22 -16.09
C TRP A 187 57.25 -11.99 -14.71
N GLU A 188 57.33 -10.73 -14.28
CA GLU A 188 57.81 -10.37 -12.94
C GLU A 188 56.72 -9.62 -12.16
N LEU A 189 56.62 -9.91 -10.86
CA LEU A 189 55.71 -9.22 -9.95
C LEU A 189 56.33 -7.88 -9.53
N GLN A 190 55.89 -6.80 -10.17
CA GLN A 190 56.31 -5.44 -9.82
C GLN A 190 55.30 -4.82 -8.86
N THR A 191 55.78 -4.31 -7.72
CA THR A 191 54.94 -3.55 -6.79
C THR A 191 55.04 -2.06 -7.10
N ARG A 192 53.90 -1.42 -7.38
CA ARG A 192 53.80 0.03 -7.61
C ARG A 192 52.92 0.69 -6.57
N GLU A 193 53.40 1.79 -6.00
CA GLU A 193 52.56 2.66 -5.18
C GLU A 193 51.64 3.49 -6.08
N THR A 194 50.34 3.40 -5.84
CA THR A 194 49.31 4.11 -6.62
C THR A 194 48.37 4.85 -5.68
N ARG A 195 47.91 6.02 -6.10
CA ARG A 195 46.93 6.79 -5.34
C ARG A 195 45.58 6.09 -5.38
N ILE A 196 44.93 5.98 -4.22
CA ILE A 196 43.61 5.39 -4.05
C ILE A 196 42.61 6.43 -3.55
N ALA A 197 41.35 6.21 -3.91
CA ALA A 197 40.22 6.99 -3.42
C ALA A 197 39.02 6.04 -3.33
N ASN A 198 39.05 5.19 -2.30
CA ASN A 198 38.03 4.17 -2.09
C ASN A 198 37.07 4.60 -0.98
N ILE A 199 35.79 4.34 -1.21
CA ILE A 199 34.77 4.37 -0.17
C ILE A 199 34.84 3.05 0.61
N LEU A 200 34.84 3.10 1.95
CA LEU A 200 34.79 1.90 2.78
C LEU A 200 33.36 1.35 2.84
N GLY A 201 32.38 2.24 2.85
CA GLY A 201 30.97 1.90 2.88
C GLY A 201 30.10 3.12 3.18
N VAL A 202 28.85 2.86 3.53
CA VAL A 202 27.87 3.87 3.93
C VAL A 202 27.34 3.49 5.30
N ALA A 203 27.39 4.41 6.26
CA ALA A 203 26.67 4.26 7.52
C ALA A 203 25.26 4.79 7.35
N GLY A 204 24.27 3.95 7.69
CA GLY A 204 22.86 4.29 7.68
C GLY A 204 22.24 4.10 9.06
N THR A 205 21.25 4.92 9.39
CA THR A 205 20.34 4.66 10.51
C THR A 205 18.91 4.77 10.03
N ASP A 206 18.12 3.75 10.35
CA ASP A 206 16.75 3.63 9.88
C ASP A 206 15.79 4.25 10.88
N VAL A 207 14.88 5.08 10.38
CA VAL A 207 13.86 5.77 11.15
C VAL A 207 12.50 5.24 10.73
N PRO A 208 11.80 4.52 11.62
CA PRO A 208 10.45 4.06 11.34
C PRO A 208 9.47 5.22 11.17
N ILE A 209 8.65 5.14 10.13
CA ILE A 209 7.60 6.12 9.86
C ILE A 209 6.55 6.14 10.98
N THR A 210 6.34 5.01 11.66
CA THR A 210 5.44 4.90 12.83
C THR A 210 5.89 5.81 13.98
N GLU A 211 7.18 5.97 14.21
CA GLU A 211 7.72 6.89 15.22
C GLU A 211 7.56 8.36 14.79
N ILE A 212 7.75 8.66 13.51
CA ILE A 212 7.49 10.00 12.95
C ILE A 212 6.00 10.36 13.12
N LYS A 213 5.09 9.43 12.83
CA LYS A 213 3.63 9.64 12.99
C LYS A 213 3.24 9.96 14.43
N LYS A 214 3.85 9.30 15.42
CA LYS A 214 3.59 9.57 16.85
C LYS A 214 3.95 10.99 17.27
N LEU A 215 4.93 11.62 16.63
CA LEU A 215 5.34 13.01 16.92
C LEU A 215 4.37 14.07 16.38
N LEU A 216 3.47 13.70 15.47
CA LEU A 216 2.54 14.65 14.84
C LEU A 216 1.28 14.92 15.67
N SER A 217 1.08 14.19 16.77
CA SER A 217 -0.06 14.31 17.68
C SER A 217 -1.40 14.45 16.93
N PRO A 218 -1.88 13.40 16.22
CA PRO A 218 -3.06 13.49 15.35
C PRO A 218 -4.31 14.06 16.02
N TYR A 219 -4.48 13.80 17.33
CA TYR A 219 -5.59 14.31 18.13
C TYR A 219 -5.70 15.85 18.15
N MET A 220 -4.61 16.58 17.90
CA MET A 220 -4.62 18.04 17.83
C MET A 220 -5.27 18.58 16.56
N LEU A 221 -5.23 17.84 15.46
CA LEU A 221 -5.78 18.24 14.16
C LEU A 221 -7.31 18.13 14.12
N GLY A 222 -7.90 17.36 15.04
CA GLY A 222 -9.33 17.12 15.11
C GLY A 222 -9.82 16.13 14.05
N VAL A 223 -11.15 16.03 13.96
CA VAL A 223 -11.83 15.09 13.06
C VAL A 223 -11.59 15.48 11.61
N ASN A 224 -11.35 14.50 10.74
CA ASN A 224 -11.06 14.68 9.31
C ASN A 224 -9.82 15.55 9.00
N GLY A 225 -9.15 16.13 10.00
CA GLY A 225 -7.85 16.78 9.86
C GLY A 225 -6.75 15.74 9.82
N TYR A 226 -5.74 15.97 8.99
CA TYR A 226 -4.58 15.09 8.89
C TYR A 226 -3.32 15.86 8.50
N ALA A 227 -2.19 15.24 8.73
CA ALA A 227 -0.89 15.73 8.30
C ALA A 227 -0.22 14.69 7.41
N PHE A 228 0.67 15.15 6.54
CA PHE A 228 1.49 14.31 5.71
C PHE A 228 2.84 14.99 5.45
N ILE A 229 3.85 14.21 5.13
CA ILE A 229 5.19 14.71 4.83
C ILE A 229 5.53 14.38 3.39
N VAL A 230 6.09 15.36 2.68
CA VAL A 230 6.54 15.22 1.30
C VAL A 230 8.04 15.52 1.21
N THR A 231 8.72 14.78 0.33
CA THR A 231 10.12 15.00 -0.03
C THR A 231 10.29 16.17 -1.00
N ASN A 232 11.52 16.68 -1.14
CA ASN A 232 11.92 17.66 -2.16
C ASN A 232 11.76 17.18 -3.61
N ASN A 233 11.37 15.91 -3.85
CA ASN A 233 11.04 15.38 -5.17
C ASN A 233 9.54 15.31 -5.45
N GLY A 234 8.69 15.63 -4.46
CA GLY A 234 7.23 15.48 -4.54
C GLY A 234 6.69 14.14 -4.03
N TYR A 235 7.57 13.18 -3.71
CA TYR A 235 7.15 11.88 -3.19
C TYR A 235 6.68 11.97 -1.74
N VAL A 236 5.61 11.24 -1.44
CA VAL A 236 5.00 11.17 -0.10
C VAL A 236 5.82 10.24 0.80
N LEU A 237 6.23 10.73 1.97
CA LEU A 237 6.86 9.91 3.00
C LEU A 237 5.80 9.10 3.77
N PHE A 238 4.70 9.76 4.13
CA PHE A 238 3.48 9.12 4.62
C PHE A 238 2.29 10.05 4.37
N HIS A 239 1.11 9.47 4.16
CA HIS A 239 -0.18 10.15 4.04
C HIS A 239 -1.27 9.15 4.47
N PRO A 240 -2.43 9.57 5.03
CA PRO A 240 -3.52 8.65 5.37
C PRO A 240 -3.98 7.76 4.21
N ASP A 241 -4.11 8.34 3.01
CA ASP A 241 -4.48 7.62 1.78
C ASP A 241 -3.30 7.02 1.00
N PHE A 242 -2.09 6.97 1.58
CA PHE A 242 -0.97 6.24 0.99
C PHE A 242 -1.14 4.74 1.28
N ARG A 243 -1.35 3.94 0.22
CA ARG A 243 -1.68 2.50 0.31
C ARG A 243 -0.62 1.65 -0.39
N PRO A 244 0.55 1.44 0.25
CA PRO A 244 1.67 0.69 -0.33
C PRO A 244 1.49 -0.83 -0.35
N ILE A 245 0.52 -1.37 0.43
CA ILE A 245 0.27 -2.81 0.55
C ILE A 245 -0.97 -3.18 -0.28
N PHE A 246 -0.90 -4.32 -0.95
CA PHE A 246 -1.96 -4.99 -1.69
C PHE A 246 -2.34 -6.30 -0.97
N GLN A 247 -3.64 -6.54 -0.80
CA GLN A 247 -4.20 -7.74 -0.15
C GLN A 247 -3.63 -8.05 1.25
N GLY A 248 -3.21 -7.00 1.97
CA GLY A 248 -2.75 -7.11 3.35
C GLY A 248 -1.33 -7.66 3.55
N TYR A 249 -0.62 -8.16 2.54
CA TYR A 249 0.75 -8.66 2.73
C TYR A 249 1.67 -8.57 1.51
N ILE A 250 1.16 -8.16 0.34
CA ILE A 250 1.96 -8.02 -0.88
C ILE A 250 2.31 -6.54 -1.07
N LEU A 251 3.58 -6.20 -1.27
CA LEU A 251 3.93 -4.81 -1.59
C LEU A 251 3.55 -4.46 -3.03
N LYS A 252 2.94 -3.28 -3.20
CA LYS A 252 2.61 -2.76 -4.54
C LYS A 252 3.88 -2.39 -5.29
N PRO A 253 3.96 -2.63 -6.60
CA PRO A 253 5.08 -2.14 -7.40
C PRO A 253 5.16 -0.61 -7.34
N ALA A 254 6.38 -0.06 -7.30
CA ALA A 254 6.66 1.38 -7.33
C ALA A 254 6.03 2.24 -6.20
N TYR A 255 5.67 1.62 -5.06
CA TYR A 255 5.08 2.33 -3.90
C TYR A 255 5.95 3.48 -3.37
N ASN A 256 7.27 3.41 -3.53
CA ASN A 256 8.22 4.44 -3.12
C ASN A 256 8.17 5.73 -3.98
N SER A 257 7.52 5.68 -5.14
CA SER A 257 7.49 6.76 -6.13
C SER A 257 6.13 7.48 -6.24
N VAL A 258 5.26 7.29 -5.26
CA VAL A 258 3.93 7.91 -5.21
C VAL A 258 4.08 9.39 -4.87
N ASP A 259 3.58 10.27 -5.76
CA ASP A 259 3.65 11.73 -5.61
C ASP A 259 2.42 12.26 -4.85
N MET A 260 2.53 13.42 -4.18
CA MET A 260 1.40 14.03 -3.46
C MET A 260 0.18 14.26 -4.37
N ILE A 261 0.43 14.57 -5.64
CA ILE A 261 -0.64 14.85 -6.62
C ILE A 261 -1.45 13.61 -7.01
N GLU A 262 -0.90 12.42 -6.78
CA GLU A 262 -1.55 11.14 -7.02
C GLU A 262 -2.44 10.71 -5.85
N VAL A 263 -2.29 11.37 -4.69
CA VAL A 263 -2.99 11.04 -3.45
C VAL A 263 -4.06 12.09 -3.13
N GLU A 264 -3.73 13.37 -3.28
CA GLU A 264 -4.64 14.49 -3.00
C GLU A 264 -5.59 14.75 -4.18
N LEU A 265 -6.84 14.29 -4.07
CA LEU A 265 -7.83 14.39 -5.14
C LEU A 265 -8.63 15.70 -5.07
N LEU A 266 -8.38 16.59 -6.04
CA LEU A 266 -9.12 17.84 -6.17
C LEU A 266 -10.49 17.67 -6.83
N ASP A 267 -11.35 18.67 -6.58
CA ASP A 267 -12.72 18.70 -7.05
C ASP A 267 -12.91 19.55 -8.33
N ASP A 268 -12.31 19.12 -9.44
CA ASP A 268 -12.29 19.88 -10.70
C ASP A 268 -12.87 19.14 -11.92
N ASP A 269 -13.43 17.94 -11.72
CA ASP A 269 -14.04 17.09 -12.75
C ASP A 269 -13.19 16.94 -14.04
N ARG A 270 -11.87 17.14 -13.92
CA ARG A 270 -10.89 16.94 -14.99
C ARG A 270 -10.69 15.46 -15.28
N ILE A 271 -10.13 15.20 -16.46
CA ILE A 271 -9.78 13.84 -16.89
C ILE A 271 -8.59 13.34 -16.06
N ALA A 272 -8.45 12.01 -15.95
CA ALA A 272 -7.31 11.37 -15.31
C ALA A 272 -5.98 11.97 -15.78
N ARG A 273 -5.06 12.15 -14.82
CA ARG A 273 -3.71 12.70 -15.00
C ARG A 273 -3.64 14.16 -15.50
N ASP A 274 -4.74 14.84 -15.83
CA ASP A 274 -4.79 16.30 -16.03
C ASP A 274 -4.93 17.01 -14.67
N PHE A 275 -3.80 17.16 -13.97
CA PHE A 275 -3.80 17.73 -12.62
C PHE A 275 -4.09 19.23 -12.62
N ASN A 276 -4.86 19.68 -11.62
CA ASN A 276 -5.18 21.09 -11.46
C ASN A 276 -3.92 21.96 -11.36
N PRO A 277 -3.86 23.12 -12.04
CA PRO A 277 -2.74 24.04 -11.91
C PRO A 277 -2.55 24.54 -10.47
N VAL A 278 -3.62 24.66 -9.67
CA VAL A 278 -3.50 25.07 -8.26
C VAL A 278 -2.73 24.03 -7.45
N LEU A 279 -3.01 22.74 -7.66
CA LEU A 279 -2.28 21.65 -7.01
C LEU A 279 -0.80 21.65 -7.42
N MET A 280 -0.52 21.89 -8.70
CA MET A 280 0.85 21.99 -9.20
C MET A 280 1.62 23.16 -8.56
N THR A 281 0.99 24.34 -8.45
CA THR A 281 1.66 25.49 -7.81
C THR A 281 1.95 25.24 -6.33
N ILE A 282 1.05 24.54 -5.62
CA ILE A 282 1.27 24.15 -4.23
C ILE A 282 2.39 23.12 -4.15
N ARG A 283 2.38 22.12 -5.03
CA ARG A 283 3.44 21.11 -5.13
C ARG A 283 4.81 21.78 -5.32
N ASP A 284 4.92 22.73 -6.23
CA ASP A 284 6.17 23.45 -6.49
C ASP A 284 6.62 24.26 -5.27
N SER A 285 5.67 24.89 -4.56
CA SER A 285 5.95 25.63 -3.33
C SER A 285 6.43 24.72 -2.18
N ILE A 286 5.87 23.50 -2.09
CA ILE A 286 6.24 22.47 -1.11
C ILE A 286 7.62 21.91 -1.41
N ILE A 287 7.90 21.63 -2.69
CA ILE A 287 9.18 21.12 -3.19
C ILE A 287 10.30 22.16 -3.00
N ASN A 288 10.00 23.42 -3.25
CA ASN A 288 10.91 24.55 -2.99
C ASN A 288 11.01 24.90 -1.49
N GLN A 289 10.41 24.10 -0.60
CA GLN A 289 10.51 24.26 0.85
C GLN A 289 10.08 25.65 1.36
N SER A 290 9.11 26.26 0.68
CA SER A 290 8.49 27.52 1.13
C SER A 290 7.50 27.27 2.26
N THR A 291 7.14 28.32 3.00
CA THR A 291 6.03 28.28 3.95
C THR A 291 4.82 28.97 3.33
N GLY A 292 3.65 28.35 3.40
CA GLY A 292 2.45 28.92 2.81
C GLY A 292 1.17 28.27 3.29
N SER A 293 0.05 28.82 2.82
CA SER A 293 -1.28 28.26 3.05
C SER A 293 -2.19 28.48 1.86
N LYS A 294 -3.12 27.56 1.62
CA LYS A 294 -4.09 27.66 0.53
C LYS A 294 -5.37 26.90 0.83
N TRP A 295 -6.50 27.46 0.39
CA TRP A 295 -7.79 26.78 0.40
C TRP A 295 -7.96 25.94 -0.86
N MET A 296 -8.41 24.69 -0.70
CA MET A 296 -8.71 23.79 -1.81
C MET A 296 -10.04 23.07 -1.57
N LEU A 297 -10.77 22.85 -2.66
CA LEU A 297 -11.95 22.00 -2.67
C LEU A 297 -11.52 20.61 -3.10
N VAL A 298 -11.72 19.61 -2.23
CA VAL A 298 -11.22 18.25 -2.44
C VAL A 298 -12.34 17.23 -2.40
N LYS A 299 -12.12 16.10 -3.08
CA LYS A 299 -12.97 14.92 -3.06
C LYS A 299 -12.47 14.01 -1.93
N ASN A 300 -13.08 14.14 -0.75
CA ASN A 300 -12.77 13.27 0.38
C ASN A 300 -13.52 11.96 0.22
N HIS A 301 -12.81 10.84 0.22
CA HIS A 301 -13.40 9.52 0.01
C HIS A 301 -13.36 8.67 1.29
N PHE A 302 -14.35 7.80 1.45
CA PHE A 302 -14.44 6.87 2.58
C PHE A 302 -14.67 5.44 2.08
N ASP A 303 -14.54 4.48 3.00
CA ASP A 303 -14.84 3.07 2.74
C ASP A 303 -14.10 2.53 1.49
N GLU A 304 -12.78 2.72 1.43
CA GLU A 304 -11.95 2.28 0.29
C GLU A 304 -12.42 2.84 -1.06
N MET A 305 -12.74 4.15 -1.11
CA MET A 305 -13.27 4.83 -2.29
C MET A 305 -14.63 4.29 -2.77
N LYS A 306 -15.52 3.86 -1.86
CA LYS A 306 -16.92 3.52 -2.16
C LYS A 306 -17.88 4.69 -1.92
N ARG A 307 -17.53 5.60 -1.00
CA ARG A 307 -18.29 6.82 -0.71
C ARG A 307 -17.42 8.06 -0.93
N VAL A 308 -18.06 9.18 -1.27
CA VAL A 308 -17.37 10.46 -1.49
C VAL A 308 -18.17 11.62 -0.92
N ILE A 309 -17.45 12.62 -0.44
CA ILE A 309 -17.96 13.92 -0.05
C ILE A 309 -17.05 15.03 -0.59
N ARG A 310 -17.63 16.17 -0.95
CA ARG A 310 -16.89 17.33 -1.46
C ARG A 310 -16.73 18.32 -0.31
N VAL A 311 -15.49 18.56 0.13
CA VAL A 311 -15.20 19.38 1.31
C VAL A 311 -14.12 20.39 0.98
N LYS A 312 -14.31 21.62 1.45
CA LYS A 312 -13.30 22.67 1.39
C LYS A 312 -12.37 22.56 2.59
N ARG A 313 -11.07 22.43 2.32
CA ARG A 313 -10.01 22.25 3.31
C ARG A 313 -8.98 23.37 3.20
N GLN A 314 -8.37 23.70 4.33
CA GLN A 314 -7.22 24.60 4.36
C GLN A 314 -5.94 23.78 4.48
N TYR A 315 -5.01 23.98 3.56
CA TYR A 315 -3.69 23.36 3.57
C TYR A 315 -2.67 24.37 4.06
N TYR A 316 -1.81 23.94 4.96
CA TYR A 316 -0.65 24.67 5.45
C TYR A 316 0.58 23.82 5.23
N TRP A 317 1.67 24.41 4.77
CA TRP A 317 2.92 23.71 4.61
C TRP A 317 4.10 24.52 5.11
N THR A 318 5.09 23.83 5.65
CA THR A 318 6.34 24.43 6.11
C THR A 318 7.49 23.43 6.00
N ALA A 319 8.68 23.92 5.65
CA ALA A 319 9.87 23.11 5.59
C ALA A 319 10.33 22.66 6.99
N ILE A 320 10.77 21.41 7.09
CA ILE A 320 11.47 20.92 8.27
C ILE A 320 12.94 21.30 8.10
N LYS A 321 13.47 22.06 9.07
CA LYS A 321 14.85 22.58 8.99
C LYS A 321 15.86 21.43 8.93
N ASN A 322 16.90 21.60 8.10
CA ASN A 322 18.00 20.64 7.91
C ASN A 322 17.59 19.26 7.35
N THR A 323 16.39 19.14 6.76
CA THR A 323 15.96 17.90 6.08
C THR A 323 15.35 18.24 4.71
N PRO A 324 15.28 17.27 3.79
CA PRO A 324 14.62 17.47 2.49
C PRO A 324 13.09 17.35 2.58
N PHE A 325 12.52 17.42 3.78
CA PHE A 325 11.11 17.15 4.04
C PHE A 325 10.33 18.44 4.29
N THR A 326 9.11 18.49 3.77
CA THR A 326 8.13 19.55 4.04
C THR A 326 6.92 18.91 4.73
N LEU A 327 6.53 19.47 5.87
CA LEU A 327 5.34 19.07 6.60
C LEU A 327 4.14 19.80 6.04
N VAL A 328 3.09 19.06 5.71
CA VAL A 328 1.80 19.59 5.27
C VAL A 328 0.73 19.18 6.28
N ILE A 329 -0.11 20.13 6.67
CA ILE A 329 -1.23 19.93 7.58
C ILE A 329 -2.49 20.44 6.90
N THR A 330 -3.58 19.69 7.01
CA THR A 330 -4.86 20.05 6.45
C THR A 330 -5.99 19.81 7.42
N TYR A 331 -6.96 20.73 7.44
CA TYR A 331 -8.17 20.59 8.23
C TYR A 331 -9.39 21.19 7.50
N PRO A 332 -10.61 20.70 7.79
CA PRO A 332 -11.84 21.22 7.21
C PRO A 332 -12.18 22.63 7.68
N GLU A 333 -12.66 23.49 6.77
CA GLU A 333 -13.00 24.89 7.06
C GLU A 333 -14.01 25.06 8.20
N LYS A 334 -15.02 24.18 8.24
CA LYS A 334 -16.22 24.38 9.05
C LYS A 334 -16.02 24.04 10.53
N TYR A 335 -15.13 23.11 10.86
CA TYR A 335 -15.00 22.57 12.22
C TYR A 335 -13.57 22.19 12.64
N GLY A 336 -12.58 22.31 11.74
CA GLY A 336 -11.19 21.97 12.07
C GLY A 336 -10.43 23.10 12.78
N VAL A 337 -10.95 24.33 12.77
CA VAL A 337 -10.23 25.53 13.26
C VAL A 337 -10.28 25.64 14.80
N ASN A 338 -11.38 25.19 15.41
CA ASN A 338 -11.63 25.35 16.84
C ASN A 338 -11.63 23.99 17.55
N ARG A 339 -11.11 23.95 18.77
CA ARG A 339 -11.11 22.77 19.66
C ARG A 339 -11.67 23.16 21.02
N VAL A 340 -12.35 22.22 21.68
CA VAL A 340 -12.76 22.36 23.08
C VAL A 340 -11.62 21.91 23.98
N GLU A 341 -11.22 22.77 24.92
CA GLU A 341 -10.26 22.43 25.96
C GLU A 341 -10.94 22.42 27.33
N PRO A 342 -10.54 21.51 28.23
CA PRO A 342 -11.10 21.48 29.58
C PRO A 342 -10.76 22.76 30.34
N PRO A 343 -11.70 23.34 31.11
CA PRO A 343 -11.43 24.53 31.93
C PRO A 343 -10.30 24.28 32.94
N ILE A 344 -9.44 25.29 33.17
CA ILE A 344 -8.29 25.22 34.09
C ILE A 344 -8.72 24.84 35.53
N GLU A 345 -9.94 25.19 35.92
CA GLU A 345 -10.52 24.84 37.23
C GLU A 345 -10.72 23.33 37.41
N GLN A 346 -10.87 22.59 36.31
CA GLN A 346 -11.11 21.15 36.29
C GLN A 346 -9.84 20.33 36.02
N ASP A 347 -8.65 20.89 36.31
CA ASP A 347 -7.38 20.15 36.21
C ASP A 347 -7.40 18.92 37.15
N ILE A 348 -6.75 17.83 36.70
CA ILE A 348 -6.71 16.51 37.34
C ILE A 348 -6.34 16.64 38.84
N HIS A 349 -5.35 17.48 39.14
CA HIS A 349 -4.90 17.74 40.51
C HIS A 349 -5.96 18.42 41.38
N ARG A 350 -6.70 19.40 40.83
CA ARG A 350 -7.73 20.14 41.57
C ARG A 350 -9.00 19.30 41.75
N THR A 351 -9.33 18.45 40.79
CA THR A 351 -10.46 17.51 40.89
C THR A 351 -10.26 16.46 41.96
N HIS A 352 -9.03 15.96 42.14
CA HIS A 352 -8.70 15.02 43.23
C HIS A 352 -8.82 15.69 44.60
N ILE A 353 -8.36 16.94 44.73
CA ILE A 353 -8.34 17.70 45.98
C ILE A 353 -9.75 18.17 46.40
N SER A 354 -10.61 18.56 45.44
CA SER A 354 -11.91 19.18 45.74
C SER A 354 -13.09 18.20 45.77
N GLY A 355 -12.95 17.00 45.17
CA GLY A 355 -14.08 16.11 44.88
C GLY A 355 -14.17 14.81 45.69
N GLY A 356 -13.14 14.45 46.47
CA GLY A 356 -13.12 13.24 47.32
C GLY A 356 -13.27 11.88 46.60
N LYS A 357 -13.42 11.86 45.26
CA LYS A 357 -13.52 10.66 44.43
C LYS A 357 -12.20 10.41 43.70
N THR A 358 -11.69 9.19 43.79
CA THR A 358 -10.48 8.76 43.08
C THR A 358 -10.70 8.83 41.56
N ILE A 359 -9.71 9.35 40.80
CA ILE A 359 -9.77 9.50 39.34
C ILE A 359 -10.03 8.15 38.65
N ARG A 360 -9.47 7.07 39.21
CA ARG A 360 -9.72 5.68 38.79
C ARG A 360 -11.20 5.36 38.66
N SER A 361 -12.05 5.93 39.52
CA SER A 361 -13.48 5.66 39.49
C SER A 361 -14.17 6.06 38.18
N PHE A 362 -13.57 6.98 37.40
CA PHE A 362 -14.11 7.35 36.09
C PHE A 362 -13.97 6.25 35.04
N PHE A 363 -13.07 5.30 35.28
CA PHE A 363 -12.75 4.17 34.41
C PHE A 363 -13.22 2.82 34.99
N ASP A 364 -14.14 2.84 35.95
CA ASP A 364 -14.73 1.62 36.52
C ASP A 364 -15.54 0.87 35.44
N GLY A 365 -15.33 -0.45 35.37
CA GLY A 365 -15.97 -1.33 34.39
C GLY A 365 -15.07 -1.69 33.21
N LYS A 366 -15.55 -2.58 32.34
CA LYS A 366 -14.81 -3.08 31.16
C LYS A 366 -15.31 -2.53 29.82
N ARG A 367 -16.38 -1.71 29.84
CA ARG A 367 -17.10 -1.26 28.63
C ARG A 367 -16.62 0.10 28.12
N TRP A 368 -15.29 0.24 28.03
CA TRP A 368 -14.64 1.41 27.46
C TRP A 368 -13.32 1.02 26.80
N LYS A 369 -12.93 1.79 25.78
CA LYS A 369 -11.69 1.63 25.02
C LYS A 369 -11.11 3.01 24.72
N ILE A 370 -9.80 3.05 24.51
CA ILE A 370 -9.09 4.25 24.08
C ILE A 370 -8.43 4.02 22.74
N HIS A 371 -8.15 5.11 22.03
CA HIS A 371 -7.42 5.05 20.77
C HIS A 371 -6.06 4.35 20.95
N PRO A 372 -5.77 3.26 20.22
CA PRO A 372 -4.56 2.47 20.42
C PRO A 372 -3.29 3.17 19.92
N ASP A 373 -3.37 3.96 18.85
CA ASP A 373 -2.20 4.58 18.21
C ASP A 373 -1.73 5.89 18.86
N TRP A 374 -2.50 6.44 19.80
CA TRP A 374 -2.20 7.73 20.42
C TRP A 374 -1.32 7.56 21.66
N LEU A 375 -0.39 8.49 21.84
CA LEU A 375 0.58 8.47 22.93
C LEU A 375 0.09 9.31 24.13
N TYR A 376 -0.71 8.70 25.02
CA TYR A 376 -1.16 9.34 26.27
C TYR A 376 -0.01 9.46 27.27
N CYS A 377 0.46 8.31 27.76
CA CYS A 377 1.60 8.19 28.62
C CYS A 377 2.31 6.87 28.32
N LYS A 378 3.64 6.85 28.34
CA LYS A 378 4.44 5.66 28.09
C LYS A 378 5.57 5.52 29.08
N GLN A 379 5.71 4.32 29.66
CA GLN A 379 6.82 3.99 30.55
C GLN A 379 7.97 3.36 29.74
N THR A 380 9.21 3.82 29.91
CA THR A 380 10.36 3.24 29.16
C THR A 380 10.73 1.84 29.61
N ASN A 381 10.53 1.52 30.90
CA ASN A 381 11.05 0.31 31.52
C ASN A 381 10.01 -0.82 31.67
N LYS A 382 8.74 -0.57 31.31
CA LYS A 382 7.65 -1.55 31.46
C LYS A 382 6.83 -1.61 30.19
N THR A 383 6.56 -2.82 29.72
CA THR A 383 5.63 -3.09 28.62
C THR A 383 4.30 -3.57 29.20
N PHE A 384 3.20 -2.99 28.71
CA PHE A 384 1.84 -3.38 29.10
C PHE A 384 1.20 -4.21 27.99
N ARG A 385 0.23 -5.06 28.33
CA ARG A 385 -0.48 -5.90 27.34
C ARG A 385 -1.45 -5.11 26.49
N THR A 386 -2.12 -4.11 27.08
CA THR A 386 -3.08 -3.27 26.37
C THR A 386 -2.91 -1.81 26.78
N PRO A 387 -3.20 -0.84 25.89
CA PRO A 387 -3.04 0.59 26.18
C PRO A 387 -3.92 1.04 27.36
N GLU A 388 -5.05 0.39 27.61
CA GLU A 388 -5.91 0.69 28.75
C GLU A 388 -5.25 0.32 30.09
N THR A 389 -4.51 -0.79 30.14
CA THR A 389 -3.77 -1.15 31.37
C THR A 389 -2.61 -0.21 31.66
N GLU A 390 -1.96 0.30 30.62
CA GLU A 390 -0.94 1.35 30.75
C GLU A 390 -1.55 2.66 31.24
N LEU A 391 -2.70 3.05 30.68
CA LEU A 391 -3.43 4.23 31.13
C LEU A 391 -3.80 4.14 32.61
N LEU A 392 -4.39 3.02 33.05
CA LEU A 392 -4.77 2.82 34.45
C LEU A 392 -3.58 2.91 35.40
N TYR A 393 -2.42 2.38 34.99
CA TYR A 393 -1.18 2.51 35.76
C TYR A 393 -0.80 3.98 35.99
N PHE A 394 -0.91 4.83 34.96
CA PHE A 394 -0.62 6.26 35.10
C PHE A 394 -1.71 7.01 35.86
N VAL A 395 -2.99 6.65 35.70
CA VAL A 395 -4.11 7.25 36.47
C VAL A 395 -3.95 7.01 37.97
N ASP A 396 -3.54 5.80 38.37
CA ASP A 396 -3.31 5.47 39.78
C ASP A 396 -2.15 6.32 40.33
N ARG A 397 -1.04 6.45 39.59
CA ARG A 397 0.10 7.30 39.98
C ARG A 397 -0.23 8.80 40.02
N MET A 398 -1.08 9.28 39.13
CA MET A 398 -1.54 10.68 39.14
C MET A 398 -2.38 11.00 40.39
N SER A 399 -2.95 9.99 41.02
CA SER A 399 -3.71 10.13 42.27
C SER A 399 -2.81 10.16 43.51
N GLU A 400 -1.54 9.76 43.41
CA GLU A 400 -0.58 9.74 44.51
C GLU A 400 -0.01 11.16 44.79
N PRO A 401 0.18 11.53 46.07
CA PRO A 401 0.81 12.80 46.42
C PRO A 401 2.27 12.80 45.96
N GLY A 402 2.67 13.80 45.16
CA GLY A 402 4.02 13.91 44.59
C GLY A 402 4.08 13.73 43.06
N TRP A 403 2.95 13.46 42.40
CA TRP A 403 2.89 13.51 40.93
C TRP A 403 3.25 14.90 40.39
N HIS A 404 4.12 14.93 39.38
CA HIS A 404 4.55 16.14 38.67
C HIS A 404 4.55 15.85 37.17
N TRP A 405 4.03 16.78 36.38
CA TRP A 405 4.12 16.65 34.92
C TRP A 405 5.56 16.83 34.46
N PRO A 406 6.01 16.08 33.44
CA PRO A 406 7.32 16.33 32.84
C PRO A 406 7.39 17.78 32.33
N SER A 407 8.54 18.42 32.51
CA SER A 407 8.75 19.86 32.26
C SER A 407 8.61 20.27 30.78
N SER A 408 8.63 19.31 29.84
CA SER A 408 8.41 19.58 28.42
C SER A 408 6.93 19.52 28.06
N ARG A 409 6.38 20.62 27.52
CA ARG A 409 4.97 20.72 27.06
C ARG A 409 4.65 19.85 25.83
N SER A 410 5.69 19.37 25.16
CA SER A 410 5.60 18.47 24.01
C SER A 410 6.74 17.50 24.23
N ALA A 411 6.43 16.28 24.65
CA ALA A 411 7.50 15.41 25.04
C ALA A 411 8.29 15.01 23.78
N MET A 412 9.58 15.32 23.79
CA MET A 412 10.52 14.78 22.82
C MET A 412 10.96 13.42 23.35
N PRO A 413 11.09 12.39 22.50
CA PRO A 413 11.80 11.17 22.87
C PRO A 413 13.17 11.50 23.47
N PRO A 414 13.65 10.73 24.48
CA PRO A 414 14.88 11.04 25.21
C PRO A 414 16.13 11.21 24.30
N GLU A 415 16.16 10.53 23.16
CA GLU A 415 17.28 10.60 22.21
C GLU A 415 17.44 11.99 21.58
N HIS A 416 16.33 12.71 21.36
CA HIS A 416 16.36 14.08 20.85
C HIS A 416 16.58 15.12 21.95
N ALA A 417 16.16 14.84 23.18
CA ALA A 417 16.52 15.67 24.32
C ALA A 417 18.05 15.62 24.59
N ALA A 418 18.67 14.45 24.47
CA ALA A 418 20.11 14.29 24.65
C ALA A 418 20.94 15.13 23.65
N ALA A 419 20.46 15.29 22.41
CA ALA A 419 21.14 16.08 21.38
C ALA A 419 20.96 17.60 21.53
N ILE A 420 19.86 18.07 22.13
CA ILE A 420 19.63 19.52 22.35
C ILE A 420 20.52 20.05 23.49
N TYR A 421 20.81 19.21 24.48
CA TYR A 421 21.65 19.60 25.63
C TYR A 421 23.15 19.30 25.45
N SER A 422 23.57 18.64 24.37
CA SER A 422 25.01 18.38 24.11
C SER A 422 25.79 19.61 23.66
N ASN A 423 25.11 20.64 23.16
CA ASN A 423 25.78 21.84 22.64
C ASN A 423 26.05 22.94 23.69
N ASN A 424 25.58 22.80 24.93
CA ASN A 424 25.77 23.80 25.97
C ASN A 424 26.11 23.15 27.33
N SER A 425 27.32 22.63 27.50
CA SER A 425 28.16 22.83 28.69
C SER A 425 29.30 21.81 28.72
N SER A 426 30.52 22.30 28.51
CA SER A 426 31.75 21.56 28.82
C SER A 426 32.05 21.50 30.33
N THR A 427 31.15 22.01 31.17
CA THR A 427 31.26 21.95 32.64
C THR A 427 29.87 21.94 33.28
N GLY A 428 29.40 20.77 33.71
CA GLY A 428 28.11 20.67 34.39
C GLY A 428 27.86 19.26 34.91
N ARG A 429 27.97 19.08 36.23
CA ARG A 429 27.51 17.87 36.92
C ARG A 429 26.08 17.55 36.48
N TYR A 430 25.91 16.39 35.84
CA TYR A 430 24.61 15.77 35.65
C TYR A 430 23.91 15.66 37.01
N SER A 431 22.75 16.31 37.17
CA SER A 431 21.83 15.88 38.22
C SER A 431 21.42 14.44 37.88
N SER A 432 21.69 13.50 38.78
CA SER A 432 21.22 12.12 38.67
C SER A 432 19.69 12.12 38.63
N ILE A 433 19.12 12.25 37.44
CA ILE A 433 17.71 11.94 37.22
C ILE A 433 17.60 10.45 37.50
N ASN A 434 16.88 10.09 38.56
CA ASN A 434 16.59 8.71 38.93
C ASN A 434 16.22 7.91 37.66
N GLU A 435 17.06 6.94 37.26
CA GLU A 435 16.83 6.10 36.07
C GLU A 435 15.49 5.33 36.12
N LYS A 436 14.89 5.24 37.32
CA LYS A 436 13.60 4.61 37.58
C LYS A 436 12.38 5.43 37.11
N GLU A 437 12.54 6.70 36.72
CA GLU A 437 11.41 7.61 36.44
C GLU A 437 11.43 8.24 35.03
N ARG A 438 11.98 7.58 34.01
CA ARG A 438 11.78 8.01 32.62
C ARG A 438 10.39 7.56 32.13
N TYR A 439 9.43 8.47 32.17
CA TYR A 439 8.12 8.30 31.55
C TYR A 439 7.81 9.51 30.66
N TYR A 440 7.11 9.24 29.56
CA TYR A 440 6.58 10.24 28.64
C TYR A 440 5.10 10.41 28.96
N CYS A 441 4.58 11.64 29.00
CA CYS A 441 3.15 11.89 29.09
C CYS A 441 2.77 13.17 28.34
N ASP A 442 1.74 13.09 27.52
CA ASP A 442 1.08 14.26 26.96
C ASP A 442 0.03 14.79 27.95
N ARG A 443 0.33 15.94 28.55
CA ARG A 443 -0.54 16.56 29.56
C ARG A 443 -1.91 16.94 28.98
N GLN A 444 -1.95 17.52 27.79
CA GLN A 444 -3.21 18.05 27.24
C GLN A 444 -4.18 16.92 26.88
N LEU A 445 -3.65 15.88 26.23
CA LEU A 445 -4.45 14.72 25.88
C LEU A 445 -4.97 14.00 27.13
N MET A 446 -4.10 13.79 28.12
CA MET A 446 -4.48 13.12 29.37
C MET A 446 -5.54 13.91 30.16
N GLN A 447 -5.41 15.23 30.24
CA GLN A 447 -6.41 16.10 30.86
C GLN A 447 -7.76 16.03 30.15
N SER A 448 -7.76 16.07 28.82
CA SER A 448 -8.97 15.98 28.01
C SER A 448 -9.66 14.63 28.18
N LEU A 449 -8.89 13.53 28.21
CA LEU A 449 -9.41 12.18 28.43
C LEU A 449 -10.08 12.01 29.79
N VAL A 450 -9.44 12.50 30.87
CA VAL A 450 -10.00 12.40 32.22
C VAL A 450 -11.26 13.26 32.36
N PHE A 451 -11.29 14.44 31.75
CA PHE A 451 -12.47 15.29 31.68
C PHE A 451 -13.63 14.58 30.95
N ASP A 452 -13.37 14.03 29.76
CA ASP A 452 -14.38 13.29 28.99
C ASP A 452 -14.87 12.06 29.75
N ALA A 453 -13.97 11.31 30.41
CA ALA A 453 -14.34 10.15 31.22
C ALA A 453 -15.24 10.51 32.40
N ARG A 454 -15.02 11.67 33.02
CA ARG A 454 -15.86 12.20 34.11
C ARG A 454 -17.25 12.57 33.60
N VAL A 455 -17.34 13.33 32.51
CA VAL A 455 -18.61 13.78 31.92
C VAL A 455 -19.45 12.59 31.45
N THR A 456 -18.80 11.60 30.82
CA THR A 456 -19.48 10.44 30.23
C THR A 456 -19.77 9.31 31.21
N LYS A 457 -19.34 9.41 32.49
CA LYS A 457 -19.61 8.37 33.52
C LYS A 457 -21.11 8.15 33.74
N GLY A 458 -21.86 9.23 33.92
CA GLY A 458 -23.30 9.16 34.18
C GLY A 458 -24.17 8.87 32.95
N PHE A 459 -23.58 8.70 31.76
CA PHE A 459 -24.35 8.53 30.53
C PHE A 459 -25.20 7.25 30.50
N PHE A 460 -24.70 6.18 31.13
CA PHE A 460 -25.40 4.88 31.18
C PHE A 460 -26.08 4.57 32.53
N ASP A 461 -25.76 5.34 33.58
CA ASP A 461 -26.26 5.14 34.94
C ASP A 461 -27.71 5.61 35.07
N LYS A 462 -28.57 4.74 35.60
CA LYS A 462 -30.02 4.97 35.72
C LYS A 462 -30.40 6.07 36.72
N SER A 463 -29.49 6.49 37.60
CA SER A 463 -29.82 7.30 38.79
C SER A 463 -29.90 8.81 38.54
N ASN A 464 -29.53 9.31 37.36
CA ASN A 464 -29.51 10.75 37.06
C ASN A 464 -30.70 11.24 36.23
N TYR A 465 -31.63 10.36 35.86
CA TYR A 465 -32.92 10.81 35.33
C TYR A 465 -33.84 11.16 36.50
N ASP A 466 -33.63 12.35 37.06
CA ASP A 466 -34.67 12.98 37.87
C ASP A 466 -35.87 13.22 36.95
N GLU A 467 -36.96 12.50 37.21
CA GLU A 467 -38.26 12.55 36.53
C GLU A 467 -38.85 13.98 36.40
N LYS A 468 -38.25 14.98 37.04
CA LYS A 468 -38.72 16.36 37.11
C LYS A 468 -37.99 17.36 36.20
N SER A 469 -36.93 16.98 35.49
CA SER A 469 -36.14 17.93 34.67
C SER A 469 -36.36 17.83 33.15
N VAL A 470 -37.23 16.93 32.66
CA VAL A 470 -37.59 16.87 31.24
C VAL A 470 -38.64 17.94 30.94
N SER A 471 -38.26 19.21 31.06
CA SER A 471 -38.96 20.28 30.36
C SER A 471 -38.70 20.11 28.86
N ALA A 472 -39.67 19.46 28.21
CA ALA A 472 -40.00 19.53 26.79
C ALA A 472 -38.99 20.23 25.85
N SER A 473 -37.98 19.50 25.36
CA SER A 473 -37.19 19.97 24.21
C SER A 473 -36.99 18.95 23.10
N SER A 474 -37.16 17.63 23.33
CA SER A 474 -37.19 16.66 22.22
C SER A 474 -38.20 15.52 22.44
N PRO A 475 -38.98 15.13 21.40
CA PRO A 475 -39.88 13.97 21.45
C PRO A 475 -39.16 12.67 21.82
N ILE A 476 -37.86 12.56 21.51
CA ILE A 476 -37.03 11.40 21.80
C ILE A 476 -36.73 11.28 23.30
N ALA A 477 -36.44 12.39 24.00
CA ALA A 477 -36.24 12.37 25.45
C ALA A 477 -37.53 11.98 26.20
N VAL A 478 -38.67 12.44 25.69
CA VAL A 478 -39.99 12.04 26.18
C VAL A 478 -40.23 10.54 25.94
N LEU A 479 -39.96 10.03 24.73
CA LEU A 479 -40.10 8.61 24.38
C LEU A 479 -39.20 7.70 25.24
N MET A 480 -37.95 8.13 25.49
CA MET A 480 -36.98 7.42 26.32
C MET A 480 -37.32 7.43 27.81
N GLY A 481 -37.99 8.49 28.29
CA GLY A 481 -38.51 8.55 29.65
C GLY A 481 -39.79 7.72 29.84
N LEU A 482 -40.59 7.54 28.78
CA LEU A 482 -41.87 6.84 28.85
C LEU A 482 -41.79 5.32 28.62
N LEU A 483 -40.75 4.81 27.95
CA LEU A 483 -40.62 3.38 27.64
C LEU A 483 -39.51 2.70 28.46
N PRO A 484 -39.81 1.63 29.21
CA PRO A 484 -38.79 0.75 29.78
C PRO A 484 -37.82 0.22 28.71
N ARG A 485 -36.52 0.10 29.02
CA ARG A 485 -35.48 -0.34 28.05
C ARG A 485 -35.79 -1.68 27.36
N HIS A 486 -36.54 -2.57 27.99
CA HIS A 486 -36.93 -3.86 27.42
C HIS A 486 -37.98 -3.70 26.31
N GLU A 487 -38.99 -2.85 26.50
CA GLU A 487 -39.97 -2.50 25.46
C GLU A 487 -39.32 -1.68 24.35
N PHE A 488 -38.38 -0.80 24.69
CA PHE A 488 -37.62 -0.04 23.71
C PHE A 488 -36.80 -0.95 22.78
N LYS A 489 -36.16 -1.99 23.32
CA LYS A 489 -35.49 -3.01 22.51
C LYS A 489 -36.48 -3.85 21.70
N GLN A 490 -37.60 -4.29 22.27
CA GLN A 490 -38.59 -5.08 21.53
C GLN A 490 -39.20 -4.31 20.36
N ARG A 491 -39.40 -3.00 20.50
CA ARG A 491 -40.03 -2.16 19.50
C ARG A 491 -39.08 -1.69 18.40
N PHE A 492 -37.84 -1.34 18.75
CA PHE A 492 -36.87 -0.75 17.82
C PHE A 492 -35.70 -1.67 17.47
N GLY A 493 -35.51 -2.79 18.18
CA GLY A 493 -34.44 -3.75 17.91
C GLY A 493 -33.03 -3.24 18.15
N ILE A 494 -32.84 -2.36 19.13
CA ILE A 494 -31.53 -1.78 19.44
C ILE A 494 -30.68 -2.81 20.21
N ASN A 495 -29.49 -3.09 19.69
CA ASN A 495 -28.53 -4.01 20.28
C ASN A 495 -27.48 -3.26 21.12
N VAL A 496 -26.87 -2.22 20.55
CA VAL A 496 -25.76 -1.48 21.15
C VAL A 496 -26.02 0.02 21.09
N VAL A 497 -25.74 0.71 22.19
CA VAL A 497 -25.64 2.17 22.26
C VAL A 497 -24.19 2.52 22.53
N PHE A 498 -23.60 3.40 21.73
CA PHE A 498 -22.20 3.78 21.87
C PHE A 498 -22.01 5.30 21.84
N LEU A 499 -20.92 5.74 22.45
CA LEU A 499 -20.48 7.12 22.50
C LEU A 499 -18.96 7.15 22.32
N ALA A 500 -18.47 7.95 21.38
CA ALA A 500 -17.05 8.25 21.24
C ALA A 500 -16.80 9.75 21.35
N THR A 501 -15.67 10.09 21.94
CA THR A 501 -15.30 11.48 22.26
C THR A 501 -14.04 11.89 21.51
N GLN A 502 -13.80 13.20 21.45
CA GLN A 502 -12.60 13.75 20.80
C GLN A 502 -11.29 13.33 21.50
N SER A 503 -11.29 13.03 22.79
CA SER A 503 -10.09 12.56 23.50
C SER A 503 -9.67 11.12 23.16
N GLY A 504 -10.42 10.44 22.28
CA GLY A 504 -10.14 9.05 21.89
C GLY A 504 -10.81 8.01 22.79
N LEU A 505 -11.67 8.41 23.73
CA LEU A 505 -12.46 7.51 24.57
C LEU A 505 -13.74 7.07 23.87
N THR A 506 -13.93 5.76 23.76
CA THR A 506 -15.15 5.11 23.27
C THR A 506 -15.78 4.29 24.40
N ARG A 507 -17.09 4.45 24.60
CA ARG A 507 -17.91 3.69 25.56
C ARG A 507 -19.09 3.06 24.87
N TRP A 508 -19.51 1.89 25.33
CA TRP A 508 -20.68 1.22 24.78
C TRP A 508 -21.49 0.51 25.86
N HIS A 509 -22.77 0.34 25.56
CA HIS A 509 -23.69 -0.42 26.39
C HIS A 509 -24.57 -1.29 25.52
N GLU A 510 -24.58 -2.58 25.83
CA GLU A 510 -25.43 -3.56 25.15
C GLU A 510 -26.73 -3.73 25.91
N ILE A 511 -27.83 -3.72 25.18
CA ILE A 511 -29.16 -3.94 25.73
C ILE A 511 -29.49 -5.41 25.49
N HIS A 512 -29.37 -6.26 26.51
CA HIS A 512 -29.76 -7.68 26.42
C HIS A 512 -31.22 -7.88 26.85
N THR A 513 -31.89 -8.86 26.25
CA THR A 513 -33.27 -9.28 26.59
C THR A 513 -33.32 -10.12 27.86
N ASN A 514 -32.25 -10.89 28.14
CA ASN A 514 -32.12 -11.69 29.34
C ASN A 514 -31.15 -11.00 30.31
N ALA A 515 -31.53 -10.93 31.58
CA ALA A 515 -30.72 -10.35 32.66
C ALA A 515 -29.40 -11.11 32.95
N ALA A 516 -29.13 -12.21 32.22
CA ALA A 516 -27.85 -12.90 32.26
C ALA A 516 -26.92 -12.32 31.19
N GLU A 517 -25.91 -11.55 31.62
CA GLU A 517 -24.78 -11.16 30.79
C GLU A 517 -24.12 -12.42 30.23
N GLN A 518 -24.28 -12.71 28.94
CA GLN A 518 -23.46 -13.75 28.31
C GLN A 518 -22.05 -13.20 28.13
N PRO A 519 -21.02 -13.85 28.71
CA PRO A 519 -19.64 -13.43 28.53
C PRO A 519 -19.21 -13.72 27.08
N GLY A 520 -19.05 -12.67 26.27
CA GLY A 520 -18.52 -12.77 24.90
C GLY A 520 -19.22 -11.92 23.85
N ALA A 521 -20.49 -11.54 24.05
CA ALA A 521 -21.22 -10.73 23.05
C ALA A 521 -20.67 -9.29 22.91
N GLY A 522 -20.18 -8.72 24.03
CA GLY A 522 -19.60 -7.37 24.11
C GLY A 522 -18.22 -7.17 23.48
N GLU A 523 -17.58 -8.26 23.07
CA GLU A 523 -16.27 -8.19 22.43
C GLU A 523 -16.37 -7.80 20.95
N SER A 524 -17.49 -8.10 20.27
CA SER A 524 -17.60 -7.87 18.83
C SER A 524 -17.52 -6.38 18.45
N PHE A 525 -18.29 -5.51 19.11
CA PHE A 525 -18.24 -4.06 18.86
C PHE A 525 -16.88 -3.46 19.23
N SER A 526 -16.35 -3.83 20.41
CA SER A 526 -15.09 -3.27 20.92
C SER A 526 -13.84 -3.80 20.23
N GLN A 527 -13.93 -4.94 19.54
CA GLN A 527 -12.87 -5.44 18.66
C GLN A 527 -12.85 -4.70 17.33
N GLN A 528 -14.03 -4.38 16.78
CA GLN A 528 -14.18 -3.69 15.49
C GLN A 528 -13.94 -2.17 15.58
N HIS A 529 -14.46 -1.50 16.61
CA HIS A 529 -14.44 -0.04 16.72
C HIS A 529 -13.59 0.44 17.91
N LYS A 530 -12.29 0.67 17.66
CA LYS A 530 -11.32 1.10 18.69
C LYS A 530 -10.79 2.51 18.47
N ARG A 531 -10.91 3.06 17.26
CA ARG A 531 -10.18 4.26 16.83
C ARG A 531 -10.96 5.57 16.99
N ALA A 532 -12.08 5.56 17.71
CA ALA A 532 -12.87 6.75 18.07
C ALA A 532 -13.07 7.75 16.91
N ILE A 533 -12.33 8.87 16.87
CA ILE A 533 -12.41 9.88 15.80
C ILE A 533 -12.10 9.31 14.41
N ASP A 534 -11.19 8.34 14.33
CA ASP A 534 -10.74 7.80 13.05
C ASP A 534 -11.75 6.86 12.39
N GLU A 535 -12.77 6.43 13.15
CA GLU A 535 -13.87 5.62 12.67
C GLU A 535 -14.71 6.35 11.62
N ILE A 536 -15.13 5.60 10.59
CA ILE A 536 -15.85 6.16 9.44
C ILE A 536 -17.20 6.74 9.85
N TRP A 537 -17.91 6.08 10.76
CA TRP A 537 -19.20 6.57 11.28
C TRP A 537 -19.05 7.86 12.11
N TYR A 538 -17.88 8.11 12.71
CA TYR A 538 -17.58 9.36 13.43
C TYR A 538 -17.36 10.48 12.42
N LYS A 539 -16.45 10.27 11.46
CA LYS A 539 -16.12 11.22 10.39
C LYS A 539 -17.36 11.66 9.60
N ARG A 540 -18.19 10.69 9.21
CA ARG A 540 -19.44 10.94 8.46
C ARG A 540 -20.48 11.69 9.29
N ALA A 541 -20.64 11.39 10.57
CA ALA A 541 -21.60 12.09 11.44
C ALA A 541 -21.23 13.58 11.60
N VAL A 542 -19.94 13.87 11.75
CA VAL A 542 -19.44 15.25 11.85
C VAL A 542 -19.65 16.02 10.55
N ASP A 543 -19.42 15.40 9.40
CA ASP A 543 -19.69 16.03 8.10
C ASP A 543 -21.18 16.29 7.87
N GLN A 544 -22.03 15.33 8.28
CA GLN A 544 -23.49 15.41 8.12
C GLN A 544 -24.12 16.53 8.98
N TYR A 545 -23.56 16.87 10.14
CA TYR A 545 -24.03 17.96 11.01
C TYR A 545 -24.15 19.30 10.25
N PHE A 546 -23.26 19.55 9.29
CA PHE A 546 -23.26 20.76 8.48
C PHE A 546 -24.23 20.74 7.29
N VAL A 547 -24.89 19.61 7.05
CA VAL A 547 -26.06 19.50 6.17
C VAL A 547 -27.31 19.80 7.01
N HIS A 548 -27.54 19.01 8.08
CA HIS A 548 -28.61 19.23 9.05
C HIS A 548 -28.13 18.88 10.47
N GLN A 549 -28.29 19.83 11.41
CA GLN A 549 -27.74 19.75 12.77
C GLN A 549 -28.25 18.56 13.59
N GLU A 550 -29.53 18.18 13.44
CA GLU A 550 -30.14 17.07 14.17
C GLU A 550 -30.16 15.75 13.37
N SER A 551 -29.51 15.70 12.22
CA SER A 551 -29.64 14.54 11.34
C SER A 551 -28.77 13.36 11.76
N PHE A 552 -29.35 12.17 11.68
CA PHE A 552 -28.66 10.90 11.89
C PHE A 552 -28.10 10.36 10.57
N VAL A 553 -26.88 9.83 10.64
CA VAL A 553 -26.26 9.08 9.54
C VAL A 553 -26.53 7.60 9.74
N TYR A 554 -27.33 7.02 8.86
CA TYR A 554 -27.58 5.59 8.78
C TYR A 554 -26.65 4.95 7.77
N SER A 555 -26.12 3.79 8.13
CA SER A 555 -25.23 3.00 7.28
C SER A 555 -25.39 1.51 7.56
N VAL A 556 -25.17 0.72 6.52
CA VAL A 556 -25.18 -0.75 6.55
C VAL A 556 -23.84 -1.23 6.01
N PRO A 557 -23.29 -2.36 6.51
CA PRO A 557 -22.15 -3.02 5.89
C PRO A 557 -22.40 -3.29 4.40
N PHE A 558 -21.34 -3.21 3.60
CA PHE A 558 -21.43 -3.52 2.17
C PHE A 558 -21.74 -5.00 1.97
N ASP A 559 -22.61 -5.30 1.00
CA ASP A 559 -23.00 -6.67 0.63
C ASP A 559 -23.44 -7.55 1.81
N ALA A 560 -24.07 -6.94 2.83
CA ALA A 560 -24.40 -7.59 4.10
C ALA A 560 -25.30 -8.84 3.96
N ALA A 561 -25.94 -9.04 2.80
CA ALA A 561 -26.72 -10.22 2.55
C ALA A 561 -25.89 -11.47 2.19
N GLU A 562 -24.66 -11.31 1.70
CA GLU A 562 -23.79 -12.42 1.28
C GLU A 562 -23.10 -13.10 2.47
N SER A 563 -22.84 -12.37 3.56
CA SER A 563 -22.08 -12.87 4.72
C SER A 563 -22.82 -13.89 5.59
N GLY A 564 -24.11 -14.15 5.34
CA GLY A 564 -24.95 -15.08 6.12
C GLY A 564 -25.22 -14.67 7.57
N SER A 565 -24.58 -13.59 8.06
CA SER A 565 -24.75 -13.02 9.39
C SER A 565 -26.01 -12.14 9.50
N GLU A 566 -26.42 -11.84 10.74
CA GLU A 566 -27.46 -10.83 10.95
C GLU A 566 -26.96 -9.44 10.56
N ILE A 567 -27.72 -8.78 9.68
CA ILE A 567 -27.40 -7.43 9.21
C ILE A 567 -27.63 -6.43 10.34
N ILE A 568 -26.66 -5.57 10.57
CA ILE A 568 -26.71 -4.49 11.57
C ILE A 568 -26.77 -3.15 10.85
N VAL A 569 -27.71 -2.29 11.25
CA VAL A 569 -27.80 -0.91 10.78
C VAL A 569 -27.21 0.00 11.84
N THR A 570 -26.18 0.76 11.50
CA THR A 570 -25.54 1.71 12.41
C THR A 570 -26.07 3.11 12.15
N ALA A 571 -26.61 3.76 13.17
CA ALA A 571 -26.99 5.16 13.14
C ALA A 571 -26.04 5.99 14.03
N SER A 572 -25.50 7.10 13.52
CA SER A 572 -24.63 7.99 14.29
C SER A 572 -25.05 9.46 14.17
N ASN A 573 -24.83 10.24 15.23
CA ASN A 573 -25.11 11.67 15.29
C ASN A 573 -24.00 12.38 16.08
N ALA A 574 -23.53 13.50 15.54
CA ALA A 574 -22.45 14.29 16.12
C ALA A 574 -22.97 15.40 17.03
N ILE A 575 -22.33 15.51 18.21
CA ILE A 575 -22.59 16.52 19.21
C ILE A 575 -21.53 17.62 19.07
N PHE A 576 -22.00 18.83 18.81
CA PHE A 576 -21.17 20.03 18.73
C PHE A 576 -21.36 20.90 19.96
N TYR A 577 -20.27 21.48 20.43
CA TYR A 577 -20.29 22.56 21.39
C TYR A 577 -20.21 23.89 20.64
N ASN A 578 -21.23 24.72 20.83
CA ASN A 578 -21.35 26.02 20.20
C ASN A 578 -21.18 27.09 21.28
N GLU A 579 -20.14 27.91 21.14
CA GLU A 579 -19.91 29.07 22.00
C GLU A 579 -19.79 30.31 21.11
N SER A 580 -20.78 31.20 21.21
CA SER A 580 -20.91 32.40 20.37
C SER A 580 -20.98 32.10 18.85
N SER A 581 -19.87 32.31 18.14
CA SER A 581 -19.69 32.08 16.70
C SER A 581 -18.78 30.89 16.38
N LYS A 582 -18.24 30.21 17.41
CA LYS A 582 -17.35 29.08 17.26
C LYS A 582 -18.10 27.79 17.55
N SER A 583 -17.95 26.82 16.66
CA SER A 583 -18.44 25.46 16.84
C SER A 583 -17.27 24.49 16.78
N ALA A 584 -17.32 23.44 17.59
CA ALA A 584 -16.35 22.36 17.59
C ALA A 584 -17.04 21.01 17.90
N PRO A 585 -16.68 19.92 17.21
CA PRO A 585 -17.22 18.59 17.49
C PRO A 585 -16.62 18.05 18.78
N VAL A 586 -17.46 17.57 19.69
CA VAL A 586 -17.03 17.05 21.01
C VAL A 586 -17.14 15.53 21.07
N ALA A 587 -18.28 15.01 20.63
CA ALA A 587 -18.57 13.58 20.72
C ALA A 587 -19.52 13.14 19.60
N VAL A 588 -19.55 11.84 19.32
CA VAL A 588 -20.53 11.21 18.44
C VAL A 588 -21.23 10.12 19.24
N VAL A 589 -22.56 10.15 19.22
CA VAL A 589 -23.43 9.11 19.78
C VAL A 589 -23.98 8.25 18.66
N GLY A 590 -24.23 6.98 18.94
CA GLY A 590 -24.83 6.10 17.96
C GLY A 590 -25.52 4.87 18.53
N PHE A 591 -26.27 4.24 17.64
CA PHE A 591 -27.10 3.08 17.90
C PHE A 591 -26.81 2.01 16.83
N GLN A 592 -26.79 0.76 17.24
CA GLN A 592 -26.81 -0.39 16.34
C GLN A 592 -28.16 -1.09 16.42
N PHE A 593 -28.86 -1.13 15.29
CA PHE A 593 -30.16 -1.76 15.14
C PHE A 593 -30.03 -3.12 14.46
N GLN A 594 -30.85 -4.07 14.90
CA GLN A 594 -31.04 -5.32 14.19
C GLN A 594 -31.91 -5.09 12.95
N TYR A 595 -31.45 -5.51 11.77
CA TYR A 595 -32.16 -5.29 10.51
C TYR A 595 -33.58 -5.88 10.52
N SER A 596 -33.79 -7.04 11.14
CA SER A 596 -35.10 -7.71 11.19
C SER A 596 -36.18 -6.87 11.89
N ALA A 597 -35.83 -6.19 12.97
CA ALA A 597 -36.74 -5.28 13.69
C ALA A 597 -36.95 -3.98 12.91
N PHE A 598 -35.87 -3.44 12.33
CA PHE A 598 -35.93 -2.23 11.52
C PHE A 598 -36.81 -2.41 10.27
N TYR A 599 -36.70 -3.56 9.60
CA TYR A 599 -37.56 -3.94 8.47
C TYR A 599 -39.02 -4.11 8.87
N LYS A 600 -39.32 -4.71 10.02
CA LYS A 600 -40.70 -4.81 10.53
C LYS A 600 -41.31 -3.43 10.79
N LEU A 601 -40.53 -2.51 11.35
CA LEU A 601 -40.97 -1.13 11.55
C LEU A 601 -41.26 -0.44 10.22
N PHE A 602 -40.36 -0.58 9.25
CA PHE A 602 -40.54 -0.04 7.91
C PHE A 602 -41.78 -0.58 7.20
N HIS A 603 -41.97 -1.90 7.24
CA HIS A 603 -43.13 -2.56 6.65
C HIS A 603 -44.44 -2.11 7.33
N ASN A 604 -44.43 -1.91 8.65
CA ASN A 604 -45.59 -1.40 9.37
C ASN A 604 -45.92 0.06 9.01
N ILE A 605 -44.90 0.92 8.86
CA ILE A 605 -45.09 2.35 8.50
C ILE A 605 -45.57 2.49 7.05
N THR A 606 -44.93 1.77 6.12
CA THR A 606 -45.30 1.81 4.70
C THR A 606 -46.62 1.08 4.42
N GLY A 607 -47.08 0.25 5.37
CA GLY A 607 -48.30 -0.53 5.27
C GLY A 607 -48.31 -1.39 4.00
N ASN A 608 -49.50 -1.66 3.49
CA ASN A 608 -49.65 -2.38 2.22
C ASN A 608 -49.24 -1.55 0.99
N ALA A 609 -48.90 -0.26 1.11
CA ALA A 609 -48.60 0.58 -0.06
C ALA A 609 -47.36 0.10 -0.83
N CYS A 610 -46.40 -0.51 -0.12
CA CYS A 610 -45.21 -1.16 -0.66
C CYS A 610 -45.37 -2.68 -0.78
N SER A 611 -46.58 -3.20 -0.60
CA SER A 611 -46.90 -4.64 -0.66
C SER A 611 -48.10 -4.94 -1.57
N ILE A 612 -48.70 -3.92 -2.20
CA ILE A 612 -49.66 -4.07 -3.29
C ILE A 612 -48.85 -4.26 -4.57
N ASP A 613 -49.25 -5.25 -5.37
CA ASP A 613 -48.47 -6.06 -6.33
C ASP A 613 -47.72 -5.34 -7.48
N ASP A 614 -47.60 -4.01 -7.50
CA ASP A 614 -46.94 -3.27 -8.59
C ASP A 614 -45.93 -2.21 -8.11
N LYS A 615 -45.48 -2.18 -6.84
CA LYS A 615 -44.54 -1.15 -6.36
C LYS A 615 -43.37 -1.70 -5.55
N ASP A 616 -42.15 -1.29 -5.93
CA ASP A 616 -40.92 -1.55 -5.17
C ASP A 616 -40.53 -0.34 -4.32
N CYS A 617 -40.29 -0.58 -3.03
CA CYS A 617 -39.87 0.46 -2.10
C CYS A 617 -38.45 0.21 -1.59
N TYR A 618 -37.61 1.23 -1.70
CA TYR A 618 -36.21 1.22 -1.31
C TYR A 618 -35.91 2.38 -0.36
N ILE A 619 -35.03 2.14 0.60
CA ILE A 619 -34.37 3.21 1.34
C ILE A 619 -32.92 3.26 0.91
N LEU A 620 -32.51 4.41 0.37
CA LEU A 620 -31.16 4.68 -0.11
C LEU A 620 -30.43 5.63 0.84
N ASP A 621 -29.12 5.43 1.00
CA ASP A 621 -28.25 6.40 1.68
C ASP A 621 -27.89 7.59 0.76
N ASN A 622 -27.25 8.61 1.34
CA ASN A 622 -26.79 9.80 0.64
C ASN A 622 -25.74 9.52 -0.47
N ASN A 623 -25.22 8.29 -0.58
CA ASN A 623 -24.29 7.85 -1.62
C ASN A 623 -24.93 6.82 -2.59
N GLY A 624 -26.21 6.48 -2.44
CA GLY A 624 -26.95 5.57 -3.32
C GLY A 624 -26.83 4.08 -2.96
N PHE A 625 -26.39 3.75 -1.74
CA PHE A 625 -26.41 2.37 -1.23
C PHE A 625 -27.77 2.01 -0.64
N ILE A 626 -28.20 0.76 -0.87
CA ILE A 626 -29.48 0.26 -0.36
C ILE A 626 -29.33 -0.06 1.14
N VAL A 627 -30.01 0.72 1.98
CA VAL A 627 -30.11 0.48 3.42
C VAL A 627 -31.22 -0.52 3.72
N MET A 628 -32.30 -0.48 2.94
CA MET A 628 -33.43 -1.39 3.10
C MET A 628 -34.12 -1.64 1.77
N SER A 629 -34.47 -2.89 1.52
CA SER A 629 -35.24 -3.36 0.38
C SER A 629 -36.28 -4.38 0.86
N THR A 630 -37.36 -4.55 0.10
CA THR A 630 -38.29 -5.68 0.22
C THR A 630 -37.57 -7.02 0.09
N GLN A 631 -36.52 -7.05 -0.74
CA GLN A 631 -35.69 -8.23 -0.96
C GLN A 631 -34.40 -8.12 -0.14
N LYS A 632 -34.24 -9.04 0.83
CA LYS A 632 -33.09 -9.02 1.75
C LYS A 632 -31.73 -9.06 1.02
N HIS A 633 -31.65 -9.76 -0.11
CA HIS A 633 -30.39 -9.95 -0.84
C HIS A 633 -29.83 -8.69 -1.54
N GLU A 634 -30.63 -7.64 -1.65
CA GLU A 634 -30.22 -6.36 -2.26
C GLU A 634 -29.60 -5.39 -1.23
N THR A 635 -29.72 -5.69 0.06
CA THR A 635 -29.28 -4.80 1.15
C THR A 635 -27.76 -4.69 1.18
N GLY A 636 -27.24 -3.46 1.29
CA GLY A 636 -25.81 -3.16 1.29
C GLY A 636 -25.19 -3.06 -0.11
N ARG A 637 -25.94 -3.35 -1.18
CA ARG A 637 -25.49 -3.19 -2.56
C ARG A 637 -25.73 -1.77 -3.07
N PHE A 638 -24.98 -1.37 -4.10
CA PHE A 638 -25.22 -0.11 -4.79
C PHE A 638 -26.47 -0.19 -5.66
N PHE A 639 -27.37 0.79 -5.55
CA PHE A 639 -28.67 0.75 -6.22
C PHE A 639 -28.56 0.67 -7.75
N GLY A 640 -27.55 1.30 -8.35
CA GLY A 640 -27.35 1.26 -9.81
C GLY A 640 -26.93 -0.11 -10.37
N GLU A 641 -26.45 -1.03 -9.54
CA GLU A 641 -26.18 -2.42 -9.95
C GLU A 641 -27.47 -3.23 -10.05
N ILE A 642 -28.46 -2.83 -9.25
CA ILE A 642 -29.80 -3.38 -9.30
C ILE A 642 -30.54 -2.65 -10.43
N ASN A 643 -30.93 -1.39 -10.24
CA ASN A 643 -31.74 -0.63 -11.19
C ASN A 643 -30.92 0.53 -11.80
N GLY A 644 -30.04 0.22 -12.76
CA GLY A 644 -29.19 1.22 -13.42
C GLY A 644 -29.97 2.28 -14.22
N ALA A 645 -31.08 1.92 -14.84
CA ALA A 645 -31.96 2.86 -15.55
C ALA A 645 -32.54 3.95 -14.62
N ILE A 646 -33.08 3.56 -13.46
CA ILE A 646 -33.61 4.52 -12.49
C ILE A 646 -32.48 5.34 -11.87
N MET A 647 -31.34 4.72 -11.55
CA MET A 647 -30.21 5.47 -10.99
C MET A 647 -29.67 6.52 -11.96
N LYS A 648 -29.61 6.22 -13.27
CA LYS A 648 -29.25 7.19 -14.31
C LYS A 648 -30.23 8.38 -14.31
N ARG A 649 -31.54 8.11 -14.22
CA ARG A 649 -32.56 9.17 -14.13
C ARG A 649 -32.44 10.00 -12.87
N LEU A 650 -32.18 9.37 -11.71
CA LEU A 650 -31.94 10.11 -10.46
C LEU A 650 -30.75 11.08 -10.58
N VAL A 651 -29.77 10.77 -11.43
CA VAL A 651 -28.64 11.68 -11.74
C VAL A 651 -29.05 12.78 -12.71
N GLU A 652 -29.78 12.45 -13.78
CA GLU A 652 -30.29 13.43 -14.77
C GLU A 652 -31.20 14.48 -14.11
N GLU A 653 -32.02 14.03 -13.15
CA GLU A 653 -32.98 14.86 -12.41
C GLU A 653 -32.36 15.62 -11.22
N LYS A 654 -31.05 15.48 -11.04
CA LYS A 654 -30.29 16.13 -9.95
C LYS A 654 -30.76 15.73 -8.55
N VAL A 655 -31.19 14.49 -8.36
CA VAL A 655 -31.37 13.90 -7.01
C VAL A 655 -30.01 13.45 -6.48
N TYR A 656 -29.23 12.77 -7.31
CA TYR A 656 -27.83 12.43 -7.04
C TYR A 656 -26.90 13.14 -8.02
N LYS A 657 -25.71 13.50 -7.56
CA LYS A 657 -24.60 13.97 -8.39
C LYS A 657 -23.59 12.84 -8.54
N ARG A 658 -23.25 12.51 -9.79
CA ARG A 658 -22.12 11.63 -10.13
C ARG A 658 -20.80 12.38 -9.93
N VAL A 659 -19.87 11.75 -9.22
CA VAL A 659 -18.52 12.25 -8.94
C VAL A 659 -17.52 11.18 -9.36
N ILE A 660 -16.61 11.54 -10.27
CA ILE A 660 -15.56 10.64 -10.74
C ILE A 660 -14.36 10.77 -9.80
N VAL A 661 -13.82 9.61 -9.39
CA VAL A 661 -12.64 9.48 -8.52
C VAL A 661 -11.62 8.58 -9.23
N TYR A 662 -10.36 8.96 -9.17
CA TYR A 662 -9.26 8.20 -9.78
C TYR A 662 -8.36 7.61 -8.69
N ASP A 663 -8.02 6.34 -8.85
CA ASP A 663 -7.06 5.63 -8.01
C ASP A 663 -5.78 5.39 -8.81
N TYR A 664 -4.78 6.24 -8.56
CA TYR A 664 -3.46 6.15 -9.19
C TYR A 664 -2.51 5.17 -8.47
N GLN A 665 -2.97 4.55 -7.37
CA GLN A 665 -2.22 3.56 -6.57
C GLN A 665 -2.78 2.14 -6.74
N ALA A 666 -3.55 1.90 -7.81
CA ALA A 666 -4.16 0.62 -8.07
C ALA A 666 -3.17 -0.38 -8.69
N VAL A 667 -3.51 -1.66 -8.59
CA VAL A 667 -2.73 -2.76 -9.16
C VAL A 667 -3.58 -3.46 -10.22
N CYS A 668 -2.99 -3.68 -11.38
CA CYS A 668 -3.57 -4.44 -12.47
C CYS A 668 -2.74 -5.69 -12.73
N PHE A 669 -3.41 -6.68 -13.32
CA PHE A 669 -2.82 -7.97 -13.64
C PHE A 669 -2.57 -8.03 -15.15
N GLU A 670 -1.31 -8.15 -15.55
CA GLU A 670 -0.96 -8.41 -16.94
C GLU A 670 -0.73 -9.91 -17.15
N LEU A 671 -1.28 -10.43 -18.25
CA LEU A 671 -0.94 -11.75 -18.74
C LEU A 671 0.48 -11.68 -19.34
N PRO A 672 1.41 -12.57 -18.96
CA PRO A 672 2.74 -12.66 -19.54
C PRO A 672 2.58 -12.94 -21.02
N LYS A 673 3.29 -12.16 -21.83
CA LYS A 673 3.33 -12.41 -23.27
C LYS A 673 3.94 -13.81 -23.48
N PRO A 674 3.46 -14.61 -24.44
CA PRO A 674 3.93 -15.99 -24.63
C PRO A 674 5.44 -16.13 -24.91
N ASN A 675 6.15 -15.04 -25.20
CA ASN A 675 7.61 -15.00 -25.38
C ASN A 675 8.43 -14.65 -24.12
N ASP A 676 7.82 -14.35 -22.97
CA ASP A 676 8.52 -14.00 -21.72
C ASP A 676 8.98 -15.21 -20.89
N ASN A 677 9.03 -16.39 -21.52
CA ASN A 677 9.70 -17.54 -20.95
C ASN A 677 11.21 -17.27 -20.93
N ASN A 678 11.68 -16.62 -19.87
CA ASN A 678 13.09 -16.51 -19.57
C ASN A 678 13.70 -17.92 -19.61
N ALA A 679 14.67 -18.12 -20.51
CA ALA A 679 15.40 -19.37 -20.64
C ALA A 679 16.16 -19.80 -19.36
N SER A 680 16.15 -18.95 -18.31
CA SER A 680 16.81 -19.16 -17.03
C SER A 680 16.09 -20.12 -16.06
N ASN A 681 14.83 -20.47 -16.29
CA ASN A 681 14.10 -21.40 -15.41
C ASN A 681 14.34 -22.88 -15.76
N MET A 682 15.05 -23.19 -16.84
CA MET A 682 15.67 -24.51 -16.96
C MET A 682 16.91 -24.55 -16.09
N VAL A 683 16.71 -24.86 -14.81
CA VAL A 683 17.77 -25.46 -14.00
C VAL A 683 18.13 -26.75 -14.73
N LEU A 684 19.22 -26.72 -15.49
CA LEU A 684 19.90 -27.90 -16.02
C LEU A 684 20.33 -28.73 -14.82
N SER A 685 19.42 -29.56 -14.30
CA SER A 685 19.69 -30.38 -13.14
C SER A 685 20.89 -31.27 -13.45
N PRO A 686 21.72 -31.62 -12.45
CA PRO A 686 22.80 -32.59 -12.62
C PRO A 686 22.32 -33.89 -13.28
N LEU A 687 21.05 -34.24 -13.04
CA LEU A 687 20.32 -35.36 -13.63
C LEU A 687 20.15 -35.22 -15.16
N PHE A 688 19.91 -34.02 -15.67
CA PHE A 688 19.81 -33.78 -17.11
C PHE A 688 21.17 -33.91 -17.80
N ASN A 689 22.25 -33.46 -17.15
CA ASN A 689 23.62 -33.67 -17.64
C ASN A 689 24.02 -35.15 -17.60
N LEU A 690 23.60 -35.89 -16.55
CA LEU A 690 23.76 -37.34 -16.49
C LEU A 690 22.99 -38.06 -17.60
N LEU A 691 21.75 -37.65 -17.88
CA LEU A 691 20.93 -38.20 -18.97
C LEU A 691 21.49 -37.87 -20.36
N ARG A 692 22.11 -36.69 -20.53
CA ARG A 692 22.77 -36.31 -21.77
C ARG A 692 24.07 -37.07 -21.97
N MET A 693 24.85 -37.25 -20.91
CA MET A 693 26.05 -38.09 -20.90
C MET A 693 25.68 -39.56 -21.17
N SER A 694 24.60 -40.07 -20.57
CA SER A 694 24.14 -41.44 -20.81
C SER A 694 23.64 -41.63 -22.24
N LYS A 695 22.88 -40.67 -22.81
CA LYS A 695 22.51 -40.66 -24.24
C LYS A 695 23.72 -40.60 -25.16
N TRP A 696 24.72 -39.78 -24.84
CA TRP A 696 25.94 -39.67 -25.62
C TRP A 696 26.76 -40.97 -25.56
N LEU A 697 26.87 -41.60 -24.39
CA LEU A 697 27.48 -42.93 -24.21
C LEU A 697 26.71 -44.01 -24.99
N LEU A 698 25.37 -43.99 -24.95
CA LEU A 698 24.53 -44.93 -25.69
C LEU A 698 24.71 -44.78 -27.20
N HIS A 699 24.70 -43.54 -27.72
CA HIS A 699 24.94 -43.30 -29.14
C HIS A 699 26.36 -43.70 -29.57
N SER A 700 27.36 -43.42 -28.74
CA SER A 700 28.75 -43.80 -29.01
C SER A 700 28.92 -45.31 -28.99
N ALA A 701 28.31 -46.01 -28.03
CA ALA A 701 28.29 -47.46 -27.96
C ALA A 701 27.56 -48.07 -29.16
N LEU A 702 26.41 -47.52 -29.54
CA LEU A 702 25.64 -47.99 -30.71
C LEU A 702 26.43 -47.80 -32.01
N TRP A 703 27.16 -46.67 -32.14
CA TRP A 703 28.04 -46.40 -33.26
C TRP A 703 29.21 -47.38 -33.32
N TYR A 704 29.86 -47.67 -32.18
CA TYR A 704 30.90 -48.70 -32.09
C TYR A 704 30.37 -50.11 -32.38
N ILE A 705 29.14 -50.44 -31.97
CA ILE A 705 28.48 -51.72 -32.28
C ILE A 705 28.22 -51.84 -33.79
N VAL A 706 27.75 -50.78 -34.45
CA VAL A 706 27.58 -50.75 -35.91
C VAL A 706 28.93 -50.92 -36.63
N GLN A 707 29.99 -50.32 -36.10
CA GLN A 707 31.34 -50.47 -36.64
C GLN A 707 31.91 -51.88 -36.46
N LEU A 708 31.58 -52.55 -35.34
CA LEU A 708 31.91 -53.96 -35.08
C LEU A 708 31.13 -54.93 -35.97
N LEU A 709 29.85 -54.63 -36.26
CA LEU A 709 29.00 -55.41 -37.17
C LEU A 709 29.42 -55.29 -38.65
N GLN A 710 30.12 -54.22 -39.03
CA GLN A 710 30.71 -54.08 -40.37
C GLN A 710 32.01 -54.89 -40.58
N LEU A 711 32.57 -55.51 -39.53
CA LEU A 711 33.76 -56.36 -39.61
C LEU A 711 33.45 -57.87 -39.63
N ALA A 712 32.17 -58.27 -39.66
CA ALA A 712 31.74 -59.64 -39.91
C ALA A 712 31.28 -59.79 -41.38
N PRO A 713 31.97 -60.57 -42.23
CA PRO A 713 31.56 -60.72 -43.62
C PRO A 713 30.32 -61.62 -43.69
N GLY A 714 29.21 -61.02 -44.11
CA GLY A 714 28.10 -61.74 -44.74
C GLY A 714 26.88 -62.00 -43.85
N VAL A 715 26.01 -61.00 -43.68
CA VAL A 715 24.54 -61.15 -43.83
C VAL A 715 23.97 -59.81 -44.29
N ILE A 716 24.08 -59.50 -45.58
CA ILE A 716 23.20 -58.53 -46.25
C ILE A 716 22.57 -59.28 -47.42
N ALA A 717 21.43 -59.91 -47.17
CA ALA A 717 20.47 -60.26 -48.20
C ALA A 717 19.10 -60.42 -47.55
N ASN A 718 18.13 -59.70 -48.09
CA ASN A 718 16.69 -59.80 -47.85
C ASN A 718 16.16 -59.02 -46.65
N PHE A 719 15.90 -57.73 -46.84
CA PHE A 719 14.60 -57.12 -46.53
C PHE A 719 14.54 -55.72 -47.16
N ASP A 720 14.67 -55.68 -48.49
CA ASP A 720 14.33 -54.49 -49.28
C ASP A 720 13.53 -54.98 -50.48
N ASN A 721 12.19 -54.99 -50.32
CA ASN A 721 11.16 -55.00 -51.38
C ASN A 721 9.77 -55.32 -50.79
N SER A 722 9.31 -54.48 -49.87
CA SER A 722 7.87 -54.21 -49.68
C SER A 722 7.76 -53.06 -48.70
N PHE A 723 7.68 -51.83 -49.22
CA PHE A 723 6.84 -50.72 -48.74
C PHE A 723 7.39 -49.37 -49.23
N LEU A 724 7.42 -49.14 -50.54
CA LEU A 724 7.62 -47.80 -51.09
C LEU A 724 6.82 -47.66 -52.38
N ASN A 725 5.55 -47.34 -52.21
CA ASN A 725 4.73 -46.61 -53.17
C ASN A 725 3.54 -46.00 -52.42
N LEU A 726 3.79 -44.89 -51.73
CA LEU A 726 2.78 -43.84 -51.63
C LEU A 726 3.49 -42.50 -51.44
N SER A 727 3.61 -41.80 -52.56
CA SER A 727 3.84 -40.37 -52.61
C SER A 727 2.86 -39.65 -51.67
N LEU A 728 3.37 -39.02 -50.62
CA LEU A 728 2.63 -38.03 -49.86
C LEU A 728 2.66 -36.70 -50.66
N PRO A 729 1.50 -36.18 -51.08
CA PRO A 729 1.40 -34.86 -51.65
C PRO A 729 1.45 -33.79 -50.54
N GLU A 730 1.88 -32.61 -50.95
CA GLU A 730 1.75 -31.33 -50.27
C GLU A 730 0.42 -31.22 -49.49
N THR A 731 0.50 -31.08 -48.17
CA THR A 731 -0.66 -30.69 -47.37
C THR A 731 -0.84 -29.18 -47.46
N LYS A 732 -1.79 -28.81 -48.33
CA LYS A 732 -2.60 -27.60 -48.19
C LYS A 732 -3.17 -27.51 -46.77
N GLN A 733 -3.33 -26.27 -46.32
CA GLN A 733 -4.26 -25.88 -45.26
C GLN A 733 -5.60 -26.62 -45.41
N ASP A 734 -6.08 -27.21 -44.31
CA ASP A 734 -7.46 -27.07 -43.85
C ASP A 734 -7.67 -27.71 -42.46
N PRO A 735 -8.74 -27.30 -41.73
CA PRO A 735 -8.84 -27.34 -40.27
C PRO A 735 -9.44 -28.65 -39.76
N ALA A 736 -8.82 -29.26 -38.76
CA ALA A 736 -9.43 -30.35 -37.99
C ALA A 736 -8.70 -30.58 -36.65
N GLU A 737 -8.80 -29.62 -35.72
CA GLU A 737 -8.56 -29.86 -34.29
C GLU A 737 -9.90 -29.84 -33.54
N GLU A 738 -10.67 -30.93 -33.57
CA GLU A 738 -11.86 -31.01 -32.70
C GLU A 738 -12.03 -32.29 -31.87
N ASN A 739 -11.31 -33.39 -32.12
CA ASN A 739 -11.67 -34.67 -31.45
C ASN A 739 -10.65 -35.29 -30.48
N ILE A 740 -9.62 -34.57 -30.04
CA ILE A 740 -8.80 -34.95 -28.86
C ILE A 740 -9.15 -34.10 -27.61
N ASN A 741 -9.97 -33.04 -27.77
CA ASN A 741 -10.22 -32.03 -26.74
C ASN A 741 -11.26 -32.40 -25.67
N SER A 742 -11.97 -33.54 -25.78
CA SER A 742 -13.02 -33.90 -24.80
C SER A 742 -12.46 -34.34 -23.44
N LYS A 743 -11.31 -35.02 -23.36
CA LYS A 743 -10.78 -35.54 -22.07
C LYS A 743 -9.90 -34.55 -21.31
N ASN A 744 -9.38 -33.52 -21.98
CA ASN A 744 -8.44 -32.56 -21.40
C ASN A 744 -8.99 -31.11 -21.41
N GLY A 745 -10.27 -30.91 -21.73
CA GLY A 745 -10.89 -29.58 -21.70
C GLY A 745 -10.79 -28.91 -20.31
N TRP A 746 -10.92 -29.70 -19.23
CA TRP A 746 -10.76 -29.20 -17.86
C TRP A 746 -9.35 -28.67 -17.55
N LEU A 747 -8.30 -29.25 -18.18
CA LEU A 747 -6.92 -28.80 -17.99
C LEU A 747 -6.73 -27.38 -18.49
N LYS A 748 -7.39 -26.99 -19.59
CA LYS A 748 -7.35 -25.62 -20.10
C LYS A 748 -7.94 -24.60 -19.12
N TYR A 749 -8.96 -24.99 -18.35
CA TYR A 749 -9.60 -24.13 -17.36
C TYR A 749 -8.86 -24.12 -16.01
N LEU A 750 -8.12 -25.18 -15.70
CA LEU A 750 -7.32 -25.30 -14.47
C LEU A 750 -5.84 -24.93 -14.66
N THR A 751 -5.35 -24.72 -15.89
CA THR A 751 -3.99 -24.19 -16.14
C THR A 751 -3.93 -22.72 -15.78
N LEU A 752 -3.10 -22.38 -14.78
CA LEU A 752 -2.80 -21.00 -14.43
C LEU A 752 -2.11 -20.29 -15.60
N HIS A 753 -2.78 -19.28 -16.14
CA HIS A 753 -2.08 -18.18 -16.76
C HIS A 753 -1.54 -17.30 -15.63
N ARG A 754 -0.27 -17.53 -15.25
CA ARG A 754 0.42 -16.70 -14.24
C ARG A 754 0.28 -15.25 -14.64
N THR A 755 -0.01 -14.35 -13.74
CA THR A 755 -0.07 -12.91 -14.04
C THR A 755 1.05 -12.20 -13.28
N ARG A 756 1.43 -11.00 -13.71
CA ARG A 756 2.33 -10.14 -12.95
C ARG A 756 1.59 -8.93 -12.42
N LEU A 757 1.96 -8.51 -11.21
CA LEU A 757 1.46 -7.30 -10.58
C LEU A 757 2.10 -6.07 -11.23
N LYS A 758 1.27 -5.15 -11.72
CA LYS A 758 1.73 -3.88 -12.30
C LYS A 758 0.94 -2.72 -11.73
N ALA A 759 1.61 -1.58 -11.52
CA ALA A 759 0.95 -0.35 -11.13
C ALA A 759 0.10 0.20 -12.29
N CYS A 760 -1.17 0.48 -12.03
CA CYS A 760 -2.10 1.01 -13.03
C CYS A 760 -3.04 2.04 -12.43
N ASP A 761 -3.75 2.75 -13.30
CA ASP A 761 -4.74 3.73 -12.92
C ASP A 761 -6.14 3.11 -13.04
N MET A 762 -6.96 3.25 -11.99
CA MET A 762 -8.35 2.85 -11.99
C MET A 762 -9.28 4.06 -11.83
N GLN A 763 -10.45 3.99 -12.43
CA GLN A 763 -11.51 4.99 -12.28
C GLN A 763 -12.70 4.40 -11.52
N ARG A 764 -13.29 5.19 -10.62
CA ARG A 764 -14.55 4.89 -9.95
C ARG A 764 -15.56 6.01 -10.20
N ASN A 765 -16.81 5.61 -10.41
CA ASN A 765 -17.94 6.51 -10.53
C ASN A 765 -18.75 6.46 -9.24
N LEU A 766 -18.62 7.48 -8.39
CA LEU A 766 -19.28 7.57 -7.09
C LEU A 766 -20.44 8.55 -7.16
N TYR A 767 -21.31 8.51 -6.14
CA TYR A 767 -22.52 9.31 -6.10
C TYR A 767 -22.68 9.99 -4.74
N THR A 768 -23.26 11.18 -4.76
CA THR A 768 -23.57 11.99 -3.57
C THR A 768 -24.92 12.67 -3.77
N LEU A 769 -25.72 12.75 -2.73
CA LEU A 769 -27.00 13.45 -2.75
C LEU A 769 -26.82 14.93 -3.06
N TYR A 770 -27.80 15.52 -3.76
CA TYR A 770 -27.78 16.92 -4.18
C TYR A 770 -28.44 17.82 -3.11
N ASN A 771 -27.63 18.57 -2.34
CA ASN A 771 -28.11 19.31 -1.16
C ASN A 771 -28.83 20.65 -1.47
N GLU A 772 -28.91 21.12 -2.71
CA GLU A 772 -29.47 22.46 -2.99
C GLU A 772 -30.99 22.46 -3.23
N LYS A 773 -31.64 21.27 -3.26
CA LYS A 773 -33.08 21.12 -3.50
C LYS A 773 -33.78 20.30 -2.42
N ASP A 774 -33.51 20.64 -1.16
CA ASP A 774 -34.10 19.93 -0.02
C ASP A 774 -35.64 20.10 -0.01
N ASN A 775 -36.34 19.00 0.33
CA ASN A 775 -37.76 18.91 0.68
C ASN A 775 -38.81 18.93 -0.45
N VAL A 776 -38.42 18.77 -1.72
CA VAL A 776 -39.40 18.57 -2.80
C VAL A 776 -39.62 17.09 -3.04
N VAL A 777 -40.87 16.64 -2.90
CA VAL A 777 -41.28 15.31 -3.36
C VAL A 777 -41.17 15.29 -4.89
N TYR A 778 -40.24 14.50 -5.42
CA TYR A 778 -40.17 14.30 -6.86
C TYR A 778 -41.17 13.24 -7.25
N ASN A 779 -42.26 13.64 -7.89
CA ASN A 779 -43.17 12.71 -8.54
C ASN A 779 -42.90 12.76 -10.04
N MET A 780 -42.29 11.72 -10.58
CA MET A 780 -41.98 11.68 -12.00
C MET A 780 -43.03 10.90 -12.76
N THR A 781 -43.72 11.58 -13.68
CA THR A 781 -44.60 10.94 -14.65
C THR A 781 -43.78 10.31 -15.76
N ALA A 782 -44.07 9.06 -16.10
CA ALA A 782 -43.41 8.37 -17.20
C ALA A 782 -43.74 9.00 -18.55
N HIS A 783 -42.74 9.07 -19.44
CA HIS A 783 -42.96 9.25 -20.87
C HIS A 783 -42.73 7.88 -21.54
N ALA A 784 -43.75 7.31 -22.20
CA ALA A 784 -43.71 5.96 -22.79
C ALA A 784 -43.57 4.79 -21.77
N CYS A 785 -42.82 3.73 -22.11
CA CYS A 785 -42.62 2.51 -21.31
C CYS A 785 -41.56 2.68 -20.20
N GLU A 786 -41.45 3.88 -19.64
CA GLU A 786 -40.56 4.18 -18.53
C GLU A 786 -41.28 3.95 -17.20
N ARG A 787 -40.56 3.49 -16.17
CA ARG A 787 -41.15 3.32 -14.83
C ARG A 787 -41.22 4.67 -14.11
N PRO A 788 -42.40 5.14 -13.69
CA PRO A 788 -42.51 6.30 -12.82
C PRO A 788 -41.93 5.96 -11.44
N PHE A 789 -41.34 6.95 -10.78
CA PHE A 789 -40.82 6.80 -9.43
C PHE A 789 -41.06 8.06 -8.61
N VAL A 790 -41.17 7.86 -7.30
CA VAL A 790 -41.34 8.92 -6.32
C VAL A 790 -40.15 8.92 -5.37
N VAL A 791 -39.55 10.09 -5.17
CA VAL A 791 -38.42 10.29 -4.25
C VAL A 791 -38.87 11.15 -3.08
N LEU A 792 -38.70 10.63 -1.88
CA LEU A 792 -39.08 11.25 -0.61
C LEU A 792 -37.86 11.31 0.32
N PRO A 793 -37.25 12.48 0.57
CA PRO A 793 -36.20 12.61 1.58
C PRO A 793 -36.78 12.36 2.97
N ILE A 794 -36.11 11.55 3.79
CA ILE A 794 -36.54 11.28 5.17
C ILE A 794 -35.98 12.40 6.07
N PRO A 795 -36.83 13.18 6.75
CA PRO A 795 -36.39 14.33 7.52
C PRO A 795 -35.43 13.92 8.64
N ASN A 796 -34.46 14.78 8.94
CA ASN A 796 -33.44 14.55 9.97
C ASN A 796 -32.64 13.26 9.77
N SER A 797 -32.39 12.85 8.52
CA SER A 797 -31.55 11.71 8.21
C SER A 797 -30.80 11.90 6.89
N ASN A 798 -29.80 11.06 6.63
CA ASN A 798 -29.13 10.96 5.34
C ASN A 798 -29.88 10.04 4.34
N LEU A 799 -31.11 9.64 4.65
CA LEU A 799 -31.84 8.61 3.92
C LEU A 799 -32.88 9.20 2.97
N VAL A 800 -33.12 8.48 1.88
CA VAL A 800 -34.15 8.78 0.89
C VAL A 800 -35.01 7.55 0.66
N LEU A 801 -36.32 7.71 0.75
CA LEU A 801 -37.31 6.71 0.35
C LEU A 801 -37.58 6.85 -1.16
N LEU A 802 -37.34 5.78 -1.90
CA LEU A 802 -37.60 5.66 -3.32
C LEU A 802 -38.70 4.62 -3.54
N VAL A 803 -39.79 5.04 -4.19
CA VAL A 803 -40.90 4.17 -4.56
C VAL A 803 -40.97 4.08 -6.07
N ILE A 804 -40.87 2.88 -6.63
CA ILE A 804 -40.80 2.62 -8.06
C ILE A 804 -42.01 1.80 -8.47
N ASP A 805 -42.65 2.18 -9.57
CA ASP A 805 -43.77 1.41 -10.12
C ASP A 805 -43.25 0.30 -11.07
N GLN A 806 -43.80 -0.90 -10.97
CA GLN A 806 -43.37 -2.11 -11.70
C GLN A 806 -44.10 -2.30 -13.05
N LEU A 807 -45.00 -1.40 -13.45
CA LEU A 807 -45.84 -1.51 -14.66
C LEU A 807 -45.07 -1.85 -15.96
N CYS A 808 -43.80 -1.46 -16.08
CA CYS A 808 -42.96 -1.76 -17.24
C CYS A 808 -41.88 -2.80 -16.89
N PRO A 809 -41.40 -3.65 -17.81
CA PRO A 809 -40.32 -4.60 -17.52
C PRO A 809 -38.99 -3.87 -17.22
N ARG A 810 -38.14 -4.52 -16.40
CA ARG A 810 -36.83 -3.96 -16.00
C ARG A 810 -35.86 -4.02 -17.18
N ASP A 811 -35.20 -2.90 -17.49
CA ASP A 811 -34.10 -2.90 -18.42
C ASP A 811 -32.84 -3.43 -17.73
N VAL A 812 -32.45 -4.65 -18.08
CA VAL A 812 -31.28 -5.35 -17.51
C VAL A 812 -29.99 -4.95 -18.23
N SER A 813 -30.07 -4.23 -19.36
CA SER A 813 -28.90 -3.91 -20.17
C SER A 813 -28.03 -2.81 -19.57
N LEU A 814 -28.61 -1.90 -18.79
CA LEU A 814 -27.90 -0.78 -18.19
C LEU A 814 -27.59 -1.05 -16.71
N VAL A 815 -26.31 -1.30 -16.42
CA VAL A 815 -25.78 -1.49 -15.07
C VAL A 815 -24.81 -0.37 -14.75
N LEU A 816 -25.07 0.37 -13.67
CA LEU A 816 -24.15 1.39 -13.16
C LEU A 816 -23.46 0.83 -11.92
N THR A 817 -22.12 0.75 -11.95
CA THR A 817 -21.33 0.23 -10.84
C THR A 817 -20.45 1.31 -10.21
N VAL A 818 -20.18 1.14 -8.92
CA VAL A 818 -19.17 1.90 -8.14
C VAL A 818 -17.83 1.17 -8.11
N ASN A 819 -17.77 -0.07 -8.63
CA ASN A 819 -16.56 -0.88 -8.67
C ASN A 819 -15.51 -0.26 -9.60
N PRO A 820 -14.22 -0.44 -9.30
CA PRO A 820 -13.15 0.15 -10.08
C PRO A 820 -13.10 -0.42 -11.49
N GLN A 821 -12.86 0.47 -12.45
CA GLN A 821 -12.67 0.14 -13.86
C GLN A 821 -11.25 0.52 -14.26
N THR A 822 -10.57 -0.36 -14.99
CA THR A 822 -9.22 -0.10 -15.48
C THR A 822 -9.26 0.99 -16.55
N MET A 823 -8.39 1.98 -16.42
CA MET A 823 -8.27 3.04 -17.42
C MET A 823 -7.39 2.57 -18.57
N ASN A 824 -7.96 2.53 -19.77
CA ASN A 824 -7.23 2.30 -21.00
C ASN A 824 -7.00 3.64 -21.69
N TYR A 825 -5.76 4.13 -21.66
CA TYR A 825 -5.40 5.34 -22.39
C TYR A 825 -5.37 5.05 -23.90
N PRO A 826 -5.91 5.94 -24.75
CA PRO A 826 -6.06 5.70 -26.19
C PRO A 826 -4.74 5.66 -26.99
N TYR A 827 -3.58 5.78 -26.35
CA TYR A 827 -2.26 5.82 -27.00
C TYR A 827 -1.35 4.68 -26.53
N GLU A 828 -0.67 4.03 -27.47
CA GLU A 828 0.18 2.83 -27.28
C GLU A 828 1.46 3.06 -26.44
N THR A 829 1.83 4.31 -26.16
CA THR A 829 3.07 4.66 -25.42
C THR A 829 2.92 4.74 -23.90
N ASN A 830 1.78 4.35 -23.34
CA ASN A 830 1.36 4.81 -22.01
C ASN A 830 1.31 3.70 -20.96
N GLU A 831 2.46 3.18 -20.58
CA GLU A 831 2.62 2.70 -19.20
C GLU A 831 2.59 3.92 -18.25
N SER A 832 2.07 3.76 -17.04
CA SER A 832 2.07 4.81 -15.98
C SER A 832 3.47 5.42 -15.77
N SER A 833 4.51 4.63 -15.96
CA SER A 833 5.92 5.03 -15.98
C SER A 833 6.28 6.01 -17.11
N CYS A 834 5.71 5.84 -18.31
CA CYS A 834 5.93 6.73 -19.45
C CYS A 834 5.29 8.10 -19.23
N TYR A 835 4.11 8.16 -18.59
CA TYR A 835 3.45 9.42 -18.28
C TYR A 835 4.35 10.34 -17.42
N LYS A 836 4.97 9.79 -16.37
CA LYS A 836 5.91 10.52 -15.50
C LYS A 836 7.18 10.98 -16.23
N ASN A 837 7.56 10.30 -17.32
CA ASN A 837 8.72 10.69 -18.13
C ASN A 837 8.37 11.76 -19.18
N VAL A 838 7.18 11.72 -19.77
CA VAL A 838 6.72 12.71 -20.75
C VAL A 838 6.39 14.04 -20.08
N HIS A 839 5.83 14.00 -18.87
CA HIS A 839 5.56 15.18 -18.06
C HIS A 839 6.66 15.37 -17.02
N GLU A 840 7.68 16.16 -17.35
CA GLU A 840 8.73 16.55 -16.39
C GLU A 840 8.15 17.40 -15.25
N PHE A 841 7.73 16.75 -14.17
CA PHE A 841 7.33 17.47 -12.95
C PHE A 841 8.54 18.19 -12.36
N HIS A 842 8.32 19.40 -11.84
CA HIS A 842 9.36 20.16 -11.17
C HIS A 842 9.97 19.36 -10.01
N ARG A 843 11.29 19.26 -9.95
CA ARG A 843 12.04 18.55 -8.90
C ARG A 843 13.25 19.37 -8.52
N VAL A 844 13.57 19.39 -7.22
CA VAL A 844 14.76 20.09 -6.73
C VAL A 844 15.96 19.16 -6.81
N ARG A 845 16.98 19.57 -7.57
CA ARG A 845 18.25 18.85 -7.63
C ARG A 845 18.93 18.90 -6.25
N PRO A 846 19.72 17.88 -5.90
CA PRO A 846 20.55 17.94 -4.69
C PRO A 846 21.40 19.22 -4.65
N ALA A 847 21.55 19.82 -3.47
CA ALA A 847 22.24 21.10 -3.29
C ALA A 847 23.71 21.08 -3.73
N SER A 848 24.38 19.92 -3.63
CA SER A 848 25.77 19.71 -4.03
C SER A 848 25.88 18.51 -4.98
N CYS A 849 26.55 18.70 -6.12
CA CYS A 849 26.96 17.63 -7.01
C CYS A 849 28.49 17.57 -7.04
N ILE A 850 29.06 16.52 -6.43
CA ILE A 850 30.51 16.33 -6.35
C ILE A 850 30.90 15.31 -7.43
N ASN A 851 31.23 15.80 -8.62
CA ASN A 851 31.50 14.97 -9.80
C ASN A 851 32.96 15.02 -10.28
N ARG A 852 33.78 15.91 -9.72
CA ARG A 852 35.16 16.15 -10.18
C ARG A 852 36.10 16.51 -9.03
N HIS A 853 37.34 16.09 -9.16
CA HIS A 853 38.44 16.51 -8.28
C HIS A 853 39.76 16.55 -9.07
N ILE A 854 40.62 17.56 -8.83
CA ILE A 854 41.84 17.77 -9.62
C ILE A 854 42.82 16.59 -9.55
N ASN A 855 42.91 15.95 -8.38
CA ASN A 855 43.78 14.80 -8.15
C ASN A 855 43.20 13.46 -8.66
N GLU A 856 42.00 13.44 -9.26
CA GLU A 856 41.40 12.19 -9.74
C GLU A 856 42.14 11.60 -10.94
N SER A 857 42.68 12.45 -11.82
CA SER A 857 43.47 12.02 -12.98
C SER A 857 44.77 11.27 -12.61
N SER A 858 45.23 11.40 -11.37
CA SER A 858 46.40 10.66 -10.87
C SER A 858 46.12 9.20 -10.56
N ILE A 859 44.85 8.79 -10.48
CA ILE A 859 44.42 7.43 -10.16
C ILE A 859 44.38 6.58 -11.45
N LYS A 860 45.32 5.67 -11.61
CA LYS A 860 45.43 4.76 -12.78
C LYS A 860 44.74 3.40 -12.59
N LEU A 861 43.98 3.23 -11.51
CA LEU A 861 43.27 1.99 -11.19
C LEU A 861 42.13 1.72 -12.17
N CYS A 862 42.30 0.65 -12.96
CA CYS A 862 41.33 0.17 -13.94
C CYS A 862 41.20 -1.36 -13.83
N GLY A 863 40.00 -1.90 -14.01
CA GLY A 863 39.73 -3.34 -13.81
C GLY A 863 40.59 -4.25 -14.68
N LYS A 864 40.79 -5.49 -14.21
CA LYS A 864 41.58 -6.53 -14.88
C LYS A 864 40.65 -7.56 -15.54
N GLY A 865 41.04 -8.06 -16.70
CA GLY A 865 40.39 -9.22 -17.32
C GLY A 865 40.94 -10.52 -16.75
N SER A 866 40.09 -11.54 -16.65
CA SER A 866 40.51 -12.91 -16.38
C SER A 866 41.09 -13.51 -17.66
N ARG A 867 42.37 -13.91 -17.64
CA ARG A 867 42.96 -14.76 -18.68
C ARG A 867 42.85 -16.21 -18.23
N ILE A 868 42.15 -17.03 -19.00
CA ILE A 868 42.19 -18.48 -18.83
C ILE A 868 43.50 -18.95 -19.47
N TYR A 869 44.47 -19.34 -18.66
CA TYR A 869 45.67 -19.99 -19.16
C TYR A 869 45.33 -21.42 -19.56
N LEU A 870 45.52 -21.75 -20.85
CA LEU A 870 45.57 -23.13 -21.31
C LEU A 870 46.77 -23.80 -20.63
N ASN A 871 46.51 -24.57 -19.58
CA ASN A 871 47.55 -25.30 -18.88
C ASN A 871 48.01 -26.46 -19.77
N LEU A 872 49.08 -26.21 -20.54
CA LEU A 872 49.66 -27.16 -21.49
C LEU A 872 50.01 -28.51 -20.83
N ILE A 873 50.32 -28.49 -19.53
CA ILE A 873 50.60 -29.68 -18.73
C ILE A 873 49.33 -30.53 -18.57
N LEU A 874 48.18 -29.92 -18.32
CA LEU A 874 46.90 -30.63 -18.20
C LEU A 874 46.43 -31.19 -19.55
N LEU A 875 46.73 -30.49 -20.64
CA LEU A 875 46.45 -30.94 -22.01
C LEU A 875 47.37 -32.11 -22.41
N LEU A 876 48.65 -32.05 -22.02
CA LEU A 876 49.61 -33.16 -22.18
C LEU A 876 49.25 -34.36 -21.28
N ILE A 877 48.86 -34.14 -20.03
CA ILE A 877 48.38 -35.20 -19.12
C ILE A 877 47.11 -35.83 -19.68
N GLY A 878 46.19 -35.04 -20.24
CA GLY A 878 44.99 -35.53 -20.93
C GLY A 878 45.32 -36.39 -22.15
N LEU A 879 46.31 -35.98 -22.97
CA LEU A 879 46.80 -36.77 -24.10
C LEU A 879 47.52 -38.05 -23.67
N ILE A 880 48.28 -38.01 -22.58
CA ILE A 880 48.97 -39.17 -21.99
C ILE A 880 47.96 -40.15 -21.38
N LEU A 881 46.94 -39.66 -20.67
CA LEU A 881 45.84 -40.48 -20.14
C LEU A 881 45.01 -41.10 -21.27
N ASN A 882 44.73 -40.37 -22.35
CA ASN A 882 44.05 -40.93 -23.53
C ASN A 882 44.89 -42.00 -24.23
N ARG A 883 46.22 -41.85 -24.27
CA ARG A 883 47.11 -42.91 -24.77
C ARG A 883 47.20 -44.11 -23.82
N LEU A 884 47.20 -43.90 -22.50
CA LEU A 884 47.21 -44.99 -21.52
C LEU A 884 45.90 -45.78 -21.53
N PHE A 885 44.75 -45.12 -21.69
CA PHE A 885 43.45 -45.78 -21.85
C PHE A 885 43.36 -46.57 -23.17
N ASN A 886 43.89 -46.05 -24.27
CA ASN A 886 43.92 -46.78 -25.55
C ASN A 886 44.90 -47.96 -25.57
N VAL A 887 45.98 -47.93 -24.77
CA VAL A 887 46.91 -49.07 -24.65
C VAL A 887 46.39 -50.14 -23.68
N GLY A 888 45.58 -49.76 -22.67
CA GLY A 888 44.94 -50.70 -21.74
C GLY A 888 43.87 -51.59 -22.35
N CYS A 889 43.24 -51.17 -23.46
CA CYS A 889 42.22 -51.97 -24.16
C CYS A 889 42.75 -52.99 -25.18
N ILE A 890 44.06 -53.00 -25.47
CA ILE A 890 44.66 -53.91 -26.46
C ILE A 890 45.28 -55.18 -25.81
N PHE A 891 45.45 -55.22 -24.48
CA PHE A 891 46.11 -56.33 -23.79
C PHE A 891 45.19 -57.32 -23.04
N ASN A 892 43.86 -57.27 -23.24
CA ASN A 892 42.93 -58.20 -22.56
C ASN A 892 41.99 -58.95 -23.51
N ILE A 893 42.51 -59.36 -24.68
CA ILE A 893 41.92 -60.38 -25.55
C ILE A 893 43.05 -61.32 -26.02
N ASN A 894 43.51 -62.18 -25.12
CA ASN A 894 44.06 -63.53 -25.39
C ASN A 894 44.56 -64.13 -24.06
N ASN A 895 43.61 -64.66 -23.27
CA ASN A 895 43.72 -65.91 -22.51
C ASN A 895 42.34 -66.32 -22.00
#